data_AF-A0A9P0SZG7-F1
#
_entry.id   AF-A0A9P0SZG7-F1
#
_cell.length_a   1.000
_cell.length_b   1.000
_cell.length_c   1.000
_cell.angle_alpha   90.00
_cell.angle_beta   90.00
_cell.angle_gamma   90.00
#
_symmetry.space_group_name_H-M   'P 1'
#
loop_
_entity.id
_entity.type
_entity.pdbx_description
1 polymer ?
#
loop_
_entity_poly.entity_id
_entity_poly.type
_entity_poly.pdbx_seq_one_letter_code
_entity_poly.pdbx_strand_id
1 'polypeptide(L)'
;MTTTNGNSDTVPIKGVPCNNRIEALTKHFYDEFGCKPTYFVRIPGRVNIIGEHIDYCGYPVLPMALEQDILVAADLTKDSKLYLRNINSKYEKFDLKINPFEDIDIKPDSNGKPFWYNYVLCGIKGGLEFINNEIIHGIRLFVDGIIPPASGLSSSSALVSAACLAFLYAQGASLNKIEIATLCAKSERYIGTQGGGMDQAIAFLAEKYSAQYITWQPLKATPVALPEEASFVVAHSLAEANKAATNDYNRRVIECRLAARILVTSSGATANKKVITLCQAQNILGKTLTEMVDLVHDFLPKEIYTKTEVCSILSIDEKTMNNLYLTPNTSHLNEFKLKQRALHVFEEALRVEDFRKTCTQSTVNGKTAHTNGSNGVTKDVSESTIVKLGELMCSSHDSLKNLYECSHENLDRLVDISRKMNVHCRLTGAGWGGCVVALCPNDRVNEYIEMLKDEFYVLKGLIANSVHSNRLTTSQRRRLRRKTLKSIKNQTKAEPYIEKANFTETYTQRCTINKPSFNFKNPSGKGATVFEKLNNSVQFCNEDRNNIKMETKSDVDAIQKARDGVKAAREAKKLAKQAKKKVCLSDTKTTEVLVDSKVSNKTIENSTEHKKKVGNCSIDEVDRAEIGSMQDTLQLLNLLKTKLKSASPNDQDIGNVPVGENLTVNDVVNTLKDIVNVAKDVENVTAIVQSMNVQKSGNEKVESIINTPVQKEKNPQIEVKPDIKGVDDKKGEAEGKSKAELKAERRAKQEAQRAAKLAQTQEKEQKPITKPKTAPEKAKEVVIKKEKSPKPKTLEKPKKSQTTQKCNWFQHLHTEHDKEALKQVAINSNLHSAVIKLGVQLASRVVTGSNARCIALLDALKKMVRDYILPAKTEFARGLEAQLAASLAFLWKMRAPSASQVNAIKHFRHQLTQLPNNVDEFDAKKKLQEEIDRYIREQIDMAGEAISIAVRNKISNGDNILTYGCSSLIERILKESHEAGVQYRAVIVGNRVSHSAREMLRRLVSAGVACTYVDISALSYVMKSINKVLLGANALLVNGSVLGAVGTLQVALVARAHNVPVLVACETHKFSDRVQTDAFVYNEIGDADALIDKSDENSPLKDWRSNPNLNLLNLTYDVTPASLVTAVVTELAILPCTSAPVVLRFKTSEYGM
;
A
#
# COMPACT_ATOMS: atom_id res chain seq x y z
N MET A 1 21.57 -37.55 -2.44
CA MET A 1 22.13 -38.76 -1.79
C MET A 1 21.02 -39.79 -1.67
N THR A 2 21.37 -41.05 -1.54
CA THR A 2 20.46 -42.20 -1.60
C THR A 2 19.55 -42.31 -0.38
N THR A 3 18.43 -43.00 -0.56
CA THR A 3 17.41 -43.27 0.47
C THR A 3 17.87 -44.32 1.47
N THR A 4 17.68 -44.03 2.76
CA THR A 4 17.60 -45.03 3.83
C THR A 4 16.15 -45.10 4.30
N ASN A 5 15.53 -46.27 4.21
CA ASN A 5 14.13 -46.48 4.59
C ASN A 5 13.98 -46.51 6.13
N GLY A 6 13.87 -45.34 6.76
CA GLY A 6 13.30 -45.21 8.09
C GLY A 6 11.76 -45.29 8.03
N ASN A 7 11.12 -45.71 9.13
CA ASN A 7 9.65 -45.88 9.21
C ASN A 7 8.90 -44.70 8.60
N SER A 8 8.01 -44.99 7.64
CA SER A 8 7.19 -44.01 6.92
C SER A 8 6.36 -43.10 7.83
N ASP A 9 6.01 -43.61 9.00
CA ASP A 9 4.96 -43.06 9.85
C ASP A 9 5.48 -42.06 10.88
N THR A 10 6.81 -41.92 11.04
CA THR A 10 7.40 -40.93 11.95
C THR A 10 7.54 -39.55 11.30
N VAL A 11 7.50 -38.49 12.11
CA VAL A 11 7.76 -37.12 11.65
C VAL A 11 9.26 -36.97 11.32
N PRO A 12 9.64 -36.63 10.07
CA PRO A 12 11.02 -36.74 9.63
C PRO A 12 11.87 -35.54 10.07
N ILE A 13 12.81 -35.79 10.99
CA ILE A 13 13.88 -34.85 11.35
C ILE A 13 14.80 -34.64 10.13
N LYS A 14 15.13 -33.37 9.82
CA LYS A 14 15.95 -32.98 8.67
C LYS A 14 16.93 -31.89 9.07
N GLY A 15 18.09 -31.83 8.41
CA GLY A 15 19.04 -30.73 8.58
C GLY A 15 18.40 -29.39 8.19
N VAL A 16 18.68 -28.34 8.97
CA VAL A 16 18.12 -27.00 8.77
C VAL A 16 18.58 -26.43 7.42
N PRO A 17 17.68 -26.08 6.49
CA PRO A 17 18.07 -25.54 5.20
C PRO A 17 18.49 -24.06 5.33
N CYS A 18 19.60 -23.68 4.69
CA CYS A 18 19.98 -22.28 4.54
C CYS A 18 18.98 -21.56 3.62
N ASN A 19 18.22 -20.64 4.19
CA ASN A 19 17.38 -19.68 3.45
C ASN A 19 17.12 -18.44 4.31
N ASN A 20 16.83 -17.32 3.64
CA ASN A 20 16.69 -16.00 4.26
C ASN A 20 15.60 -15.94 5.35
N ARG A 21 14.57 -16.79 5.28
CA ARG A 21 13.45 -16.81 6.24
C ARG A 21 13.87 -17.46 7.56
N ILE A 22 14.60 -18.57 7.49
CA ILE A 22 15.22 -19.20 8.67
C ILE A 22 16.29 -18.28 9.27
N GLU A 23 17.10 -17.60 8.45
CA GLU A 23 18.12 -16.65 8.92
C GLU A 23 17.49 -15.44 9.63
N ALA A 24 16.43 -14.85 9.06
CA ALA A 24 15.66 -13.77 9.69
C ALA A 24 15.00 -14.23 10.99
N LEU A 25 14.35 -15.40 11.00
CA LEU A 25 13.70 -15.94 12.20
C LEU A 25 14.72 -16.30 13.28
N THR A 26 15.90 -16.83 12.91
CA THR A 26 17.03 -17.07 13.83
C THR A 26 17.51 -15.77 14.45
N LYS A 27 17.60 -14.70 13.67
CA LYS A 27 18.00 -13.37 14.17
C LYS A 27 16.95 -12.83 15.14
N HIS A 28 15.66 -12.82 14.77
CA HIS A 28 14.60 -12.34 15.67
C HIS A 28 14.48 -13.17 16.96
N PHE A 29 14.73 -14.48 16.89
CA PHE A 29 14.81 -15.34 18.07
C PHE A 29 15.97 -14.92 18.99
N TYR A 30 17.15 -14.66 18.42
CA TYR A 30 18.33 -14.20 19.17
C TYR A 30 18.16 -12.80 19.77
N ASP A 31 17.63 -11.86 18.99
CA ASP A 31 17.37 -10.47 19.41
C ASP A 31 16.35 -10.39 20.57
N GLU A 32 15.43 -11.36 20.69
CA GLU A 32 14.41 -11.43 21.75
C GLU A 32 14.82 -12.29 22.97
N PHE A 33 15.52 -13.42 22.77
CA PHE A 33 15.81 -14.39 23.83
C PHE A 33 17.29 -14.51 24.22
N GLY A 34 18.21 -13.86 23.50
CA GLY A 34 19.66 -13.88 23.75
C GLY A 34 20.37 -15.21 23.44
N CYS A 35 19.64 -16.23 22.99
CA CYS A 35 20.16 -17.54 22.56
C CYS A 35 19.75 -17.84 21.11
N LYS A 36 20.40 -18.83 20.49
CA LYS A 36 19.97 -19.35 19.19
C LYS A 36 18.90 -20.44 19.42
N PRO A 37 17.89 -20.57 18.54
CA PRO A 37 16.95 -21.69 18.61
C PRO A 37 17.69 -23.01 18.42
N THR A 38 17.33 -24.02 19.20
CA THR A 38 17.93 -25.37 19.14
C THR A 38 17.30 -26.24 18.05
N TYR A 39 16.07 -25.95 17.63
CA TYR A 39 15.41 -26.64 16.52
C TYR A 39 14.32 -25.77 15.85
N PHE A 40 13.79 -26.27 14.73
CA PHE A 40 12.70 -25.63 13.98
C PHE A 40 11.60 -26.65 13.67
N VAL A 41 10.35 -26.20 13.72
CA VAL A 41 9.17 -26.96 13.27
C VAL A 41 8.54 -26.25 12.08
N ARG A 42 8.13 -27.00 11.06
CA ARG A 42 7.48 -26.49 9.85
C ARG A 42 6.23 -27.33 9.55
N ILE A 43 5.07 -26.70 9.50
CA ILE A 43 3.80 -27.35 9.14
C ILE A 43 3.10 -26.59 8.00
N PRO A 44 2.79 -27.24 6.86
CA PRO A 44 2.16 -26.58 5.73
C PRO A 44 0.67 -26.24 5.98
N GLY A 45 0.18 -25.21 5.29
CA GLY A 45 -1.24 -25.03 5.03
C GLY A 45 -1.71 -26.00 3.94
N ARG A 46 -3.00 -25.95 3.60
CA ARG A 46 -3.58 -26.90 2.64
C ARG A 46 -4.69 -26.30 1.80
N VAL A 47 -4.90 -26.85 0.61
CA VAL A 47 -6.10 -26.64 -0.20
C VAL A 47 -6.91 -27.93 -0.23
N ASN A 48 -8.22 -27.84 0.00
CA ASN A 48 -9.12 -28.96 -0.23
C ASN A 48 -9.59 -28.91 -1.69
N ILE A 49 -9.30 -29.93 -2.49
CA ILE A 49 -9.66 -29.94 -3.92
C ILE A 49 -11.16 -30.18 -4.03
N ILE A 50 -11.67 -31.24 -3.39
CA ILE A 50 -13.09 -31.61 -3.33
C ILE A 50 -13.37 -32.48 -2.09
N GLY A 51 -14.58 -32.44 -1.54
CA GLY A 51 -14.89 -33.07 -0.25
C GLY A 51 -14.94 -32.08 0.90
N GLU A 52 -15.71 -31.00 0.78
CA GLU A 52 -15.85 -30.00 1.85
C GLU A 52 -16.92 -30.40 2.88
N HIS A 53 -16.77 -30.03 4.15
CA HIS A 53 -17.77 -30.24 5.20
C HIS A 53 -18.23 -31.70 5.46
N ILE A 54 -17.61 -32.69 4.81
CA ILE A 54 -17.92 -34.12 4.98
C ILE A 54 -16.92 -34.86 5.90
N ASP A 55 -15.81 -34.23 6.29
CA ASP A 55 -14.76 -34.85 7.12
C ASP A 55 -15.25 -35.17 8.55
N TYR A 56 -15.93 -34.21 9.20
CA TYR A 56 -16.62 -34.46 10.48
C TYR A 56 -17.88 -35.33 10.33
N CYS A 57 -18.37 -35.56 9.11
CA CYS A 57 -19.40 -36.55 8.82
C CYS A 57 -18.82 -37.98 8.67
N GLY A 58 -17.48 -38.12 8.67
CA GLY A 58 -16.79 -39.39 8.57
C GLY A 58 -16.59 -39.89 7.14
N TYR A 59 -16.72 -39.01 6.12
CA TYR A 59 -16.49 -39.36 4.72
C TYR A 59 -15.09 -38.98 4.23
N PRO A 60 -14.56 -39.70 3.21
CA PRO A 60 -13.27 -39.39 2.63
C PRO A 60 -13.21 -38.00 1.99
N VAL A 61 -12.02 -37.42 1.94
CA VAL A 61 -11.75 -36.07 1.38
C VAL A 61 -10.48 -36.06 0.54
N LEU A 62 -10.34 -35.09 -0.38
CA LEU A 62 -9.21 -34.99 -1.31
C LEU A 62 -8.43 -33.65 -1.22
N PRO A 63 -7.73 -33.37 -0.11
CA PRO A 63 -6.83 -32.22 -0.01
C PRO A 63 -5.42 -32.47 -0.56
N MET A 64 -4.67 -31.38 -0.74
CA MET A 64 -3.22 -31.37 -0.87
C MET A 64 -2.59 -30.27 -0.02
N ALA A 65 -1.36 -30.48 0.46
CA ALA A 65 -0.61 -29.47 1.18
C ALA A 65 -0.09 -28.37 0.23
N LEU A 66 0.05 -27.16 0.75
CA LEU A 66 0.60 -26.00 0.04
C LEU A 66 2.07 -25.75 0.42
N GLU A 67 2.77 -24.93 -0.36
CA GLU A 67 4.13 -24.50 0.00
C GLU A 67 4.13 -23.50 1.16
N GLN A 68 3.06 -22.72 1.30
CA GLN A 68 2.86 -21.81 2.43
C GLN A 68 2.66 -22.59 3.72
N ASP A 69 3.34 -22.17 4.79
CA ASP A 69 3.42 -22.91 6.04
C ASP A 69 3.44 -21.98 7.28
N ILE A 70 3.32 -22.60 8.45
CA ILE A 70 3.80 -22.05 9.71
C ILE A 70 5.20 -22.61 9.97
N LEU A 71 6.17 -21.72 10.15
CA LEU A 71 7.51 -22.02 10.62
C LEU A 71 7.62 -21.54 12.08
N VAL A 72 8.21 -22.35 12.94
CA VAL A 72 8.42 -22.03 14.36
C VAL A 72 9.88 -22.32 14.70
N ALA A 73 10.59 -21.29 15.13
CA ALA A 73 11.88 -21.45 15.78
C ALA A 73 11.65 -21.72 17.27
N ALA A 74 12.36 -22.69 17.83
CA ALA A 74 12.11 -23.15 19.19
C ALA A 74 13.39 -23.38 20.00
N ASP A 75 13.27 -23.21 21.32
CA ASP A 75 14.32 -23.55 22.28
C ASP A 75 13.71 -24.10 23.59
N LEU A 76 14.46 -24.96 24.28
CA LEU A 76 14.03 -25.57 25.54
C LEU A 76 14.46 -24.68 26.73
N THR A 77 13.63 -24.57 27.76
CA THR A 77 13.96 -23.79 28.96
C THR A 77 13.92 -24.61 30.24
N LYS A 78 14.73 -24.18 31.22
CA LYS A 78 14.83 -24.81 32.55
C LYS A 78 13.70 -24.41 33.50
N ASP A 79 12.94 -23.37 33.17
CA ASP A 79 11.74 -22.98 33.88
C ASP A 79 10.50 -23.51 33.17
N SER A 80 9.50 -24.01 33.91
CA SER A 80 8.26 -24.57 33.36
C SER A 80 7.33 -23.47 32.80
N LYS A 81 7.76 -22.81 31.72
CA LYS A 81 7.04 -21.73 31.04
C LYS A 81 7.01 -21.92 29.52
N LEU A 82 5.92 -21.49 28.92
CA LEU A 82 5.78 -21.17 27.52
C LEU A 82 6.09 -19.68 27.33
N TYR A 83 7.08 -19.38 26.48
CA TYR A 83 7.30 -18.02 25.96
C TYR A 83 6.90 -18.00 24.48
N LEU A 84 5.90 -17.20 24.11
CA LEU A 84 5.34 -17.18 22.75
C LEU A 84 5.50 -15.81 22.07
N ARG A 85 6.12 -15.82 20.89
CA ARG A 85 6.46 -14.63 20.09
C ARG A 85 6.08 -14.86 18.63
N ASN A 86 5.93 -13.76 17.89
CA ASN A 86 5.57 -13.77 16.47
C ASN A 86 6.42 -12.75 15.71
N ILE A 87 6.79 -13.04 14.46
CA ILE A 87 7.53 -12.09 13.61
C ILE A 87 6.67 -10.91 13.14
N ASN A 88 5.34 -11.11 13.08
CA ASN A 88 4.39 -10.07 12.69
C ASN A 88 3.79 -9.43 13.95
N SER A 89 4.08 -8.14 14.15
CA SER A 89 3.66 -7.33 15.30
C SER A 89 2.15 -7.16 15.47
N LYS A 90 1.32 -7.57 14.49
CA LYS A 90 -0.14 -7.73 14.63
C LYS A 90 -0.51 -8.78 15.69
N TYR A 91 0.40 -9.71 16.00
CA TYR A 91 0.19 -10.79 16.95
C TYR A 91 0.97 -10.50 18.24
N GLU A 92 0.25 -10.27 19.33
CA GLU A 92 0.82 -9.85 20.62
C GLU A 92 1.73 -10.91 21.25
N LYS A 93 2.72 -10.46 22.04
CA LYS A 93 3.57 -11.33 22.85
C LYS A 93 2.73 -11.96 23.97
N PHE A 94 2.92 -13.25 24.23
CA PHE A 94 2.21 -13.98 25.27
C PHE A 94 3.17 -14.90 26.04
N ASP A 95 3.09 -14.92 27.36
CA ASP A 95 3.90 -15.77 28.24
C ASP A 95 2.99 -16.47 29.26
N LEU A 96 3.21 -17.76 29.51
CA LEU A 96 2.39 -18.58 30.42
C LEU A 96 3.28 -19.52 31.23
N LYS A 97 3.07 -19.61 32.55
CA LYS A 97 3.64 -20.70 33.35
C LYS A 97 2.79 -21.95 33.14
N ILE A 98 3.41 -23.07 32.79
CA ILE A 98 2.73 -24.37 32.69
C ILE A 98 3.14 -25.20 33.90
N ASN A 99 2.18 -25.53 34.76
CA ASN A 99 2.40 -26.41 35.91
C ASN A 99 1.97 -27.84 35.54
N PRO A 100 2.69 -28.89 35.98
CA PRO A 100 2.23 -30.26 35.84
C PRO A 100 0.83 -30.45 36.46
N PHE A 101 -0.01 -31.23 35.79
CA PHE A 101 -1.40 -31.56 36.17
C PHE A 101 -2.39 -30.38 36.29
N GLU A 102 -2.01 -29.14 36.00
CA GLU A 102 -2.93 -28.00 35.92
C GLU A 102 -3.47 -27.83 34.48
N ASP A 103 -4.77 -27.62 34.33
CA ASP A 103 -5.39 -27.50 33.00
C ASP A 103 -5.19 -26.10 32.39
N ILE A 104 -4.93 -26.05 31.08
CA ILE A 104 -4.82 -24.81 30.32
C ILE A 104 -6.22 -24.32 29.92
N ASP A 105 -6.63 -23.24 30.57
CA ASP A 105 -7.90 -22.53 30.36
C ASP A 105 -7.90 -21.67 29.09
N ILE A 106 -8.50 -22.18 28.01
CA ILE A 106 -8.50 -21.55 26.68
C ILE A 106 -9.75 -20.68 26.51
N LYS A 107 -9.66 -19.42 26.94
CA LYS A 107 -10.77 -18.44 26.88
C LYS A 107 -10.69 -17.49 25.67
N PRO A 108 -11.81 -17.21 24.98
CA PRO A 108 -11.88 -16.13 23.98
C PRO A 108 -11.89 -14.74 24.64
N ASP A 109 -11.86 -13.69 23.81
CA ASP A 109 -12.07 -12.31 24.25
C ASP A 109 -13.52 -12.06 24.73
N SER A 110 -13.77 -10.85 25.23
CA SER A 110 -15.09 -10.42 25.70
C SER A 110 -16.18 -10.35 24.63
N ASN A 111 -15.84 -10.55 23.35
CA ASN A 111 -16.75 -10.63 22.21
C ASN A 111 -16.91 -12.07 21.68
N GLY A 112 -16.29 -13.06 22.32
CA GLY A 112 -16.32 -14.47 21.90
C GLY A 112 -15.32 -14.83 20.78
N LYS A 113 -14.38 -13.95 20.43
CA LYS A 113 -13.35 -14.18 19.42
C LYS A 113 -12.07 -14.74 20.06
N PRO A 114 -11.45 -15.82 19.54
CA PRO A 114 -10.20 -16.31 20.10
C PRO A 114 -9.02 -15.40 19.80
N PHE A 115 -8.10 -15.28 20.77
CA PHE A 115 -6.77 -14.72 20.57
C PHE A 115 -5.91 -15.65 19.70
N TRP A 116 -4.84 -15.12 19.09
CA TRP A 116 -3.99 -15.93 18.21
C TRP A 116 -3.24 -17.03 18.98
N TYR A 117 -2.81 -16.73 20.21
CA TYR A 117 -2.10 -17.66 21.08
C TYR A 117 -3.00 -18.81 21.57
N ASN A 118 -4.33 -18.66 21.58
CA ASN A 118 -5.25 -19.73 21.95
C ASN A 118 -5.09 -20.97 21.05
N TYR A 119 -4.78 -20.78 19.76
CA TYR A 119 -4.48 -21.90 18.85
C TYR A 119 -3.17 -22.60 19.19
N VAL A 120 -2.16 -21.87 19.68
CA VAL A 120 -0.93 -22.46 20.23
C VAL A 120 -1.28 -23.25 21.49
N LEU A 121 -2.04 -22.66 22.42
CA LEU A 121 -2.48 -23.32 23.65
C LEU A 121 -3.30 -24.60 23.40
N CYS A 122 -4.13 -24.66 22.35
CA CYS A 122 -4.77 -25.91 21.90
C CYS A 122 -3.73 -27.00 21.60
N GLY A 123 -2.67 -26.65 20.84
CA GLY A 123 -1.59 -27.57 20.50
C GLY A 123 -0.78 -28.03 21.73
N ILE A 124 -0.45 -27.09 22.63
CA ILE A 124 0.25 -27.40 23.89
C ILE A 124 -0.60 -28.29 24.80
N LYS A 125 -1.88 -27.97 25.00
CA LYS A 125 -2.81 -28.75 25.84
C LYS A 125 -2.98 -30.18 25.32
N GLY A 126 -3.18 -30.36 24.02
CA GLY A 126 -3.18 -31.70 23.42
C GLY A 126 -1.87 -32.45 23.62
N GLY A 127 -0.73 -31.75 23.52
CA GLY A 127 0.59 -32.32 23.80
C GLY A 127 0.77 -32.75 25.27
N LEU A 128 0.27 -31.96 26.23
CA LEU A 128 0.27 -32.29 27.66
C LEU A 128 -0.61 -33.51 27.96
N GLU A 129 -1.83 -33.54 27.42
CA GLU A 129 -2.77 -34.67 27.55
C GLU A 129 -2.18 -35.98 27.00
N PHE A 130 -1.33 -35.91 25.97
CA PHE A 130 -0.65 -37.08 25.39
C PHE A 130 0.52 -37.61 26.24
N ILE A 131 1.14 -36.78 27.08
CA ILE A 131 2.25 -37.15 27.97
C ILE A 131 1.83 -37.21 29.45
N ASN A 132 0.54 -37.44 29.72
CA ASN A 132 -0.04 -37.50 31.07
C ASN A 132 0.24 -36.25 31.96
N ASN A 133 0.44 -35.09 31.33
CA ASN A 133 0.84 -33.82 31.96
C ASN A 133 2.21 -33.80 32.66
N GLU A 134 3.10 -34.77 32.38
CA GLU A 134 4.47 -34.76 32.88
C GLU A 134 5.34 -33.80 32.03
N ILE A 135 5.85 -32.74 32.66
CA ILE A 135 6.63 -31.68 31.98
C ILE A 135 8.09 -31.76 32.39
N ILE A 136 8.97 -32.02 31.43
CA ILE A 136 10.43 -32.08 31.64
C ILE A 136 11.06 -30.71 31.38
N HIS A 137 10.60 -29.99 30.35
CA HIS A 137 11.16 -28.71 29.91
C HIS A 137 10.08 -27.65 29.66
N GLY A 138 10.41 -26.38 29.91
CA GLY A 138 9.69 -25.26 29.30
C GLY A 138 10.12 -25.04 27.85
N ILE A 139 9.48 -24.09 27.17
CA ILE A 139 9.64 -23.89 25.73
C ILE A 139 9.50 -22.43 25.32
N ARG A 140 10.45 -21.96 24.50
CA ARG A 140 10.38 -20.70 23.74
C ARG A 140 9.93 -21.02 22.33
N LEU A 141 8.89 -20.34 21.85
CA LEU A 141 8.36 -20.45 20.50
C LEU A 141 8.34 -19.08 19.82
N PHE A 142 9.00 -18.95 18.66
CA PHE A 142 8.94 -17.77 17.82
C PHE A 142 8.35 -18.15 16.46
N VAL A 143 7.17 -17.62 16.17
CA VAL A 143 6.30 -18.06 15.06
C VAL A 143 6.40 -17.11 13.87
N ASP A 144 6.48 -17.68 12.67
CA ASP A 144 6.42 -17.01 11.38
C ASP A 144 5.51 -17.79 10.42
N GLY A 145 4.35 -17.22 10.09
CA GLY A 145 3.33 -17.86 9.25
C GLY A 145 3.09 -17.11 7.94
N ILE A 146 3.29 -17.80 6.81
CA ILE A 146 3.06 -17.25 5.46
C ILE A 146 1.76 -17.78 4.81
N ILE A 147 0.98 -18.60 5.52
CA ILE A 147 -0.39 -18.97 5.13
C ILE A 147 -1.29 -17.75 5.34
N PRO A 148 -2.05 -17.28 4.33
CA PRO A 148 -3.02 -16.20 4.53
C PRO A 148 -4.00 -16.54 5.68
N PRO A 149 -4.16 -15.70 6.71
CA PRO A 149 -5.02 -16.00 7.85
C PRO A 149 -6.51 -15.91 7.48
N ALA A 150 -7.36 -16.69 8.17
CA ALA A 150 -8.82 -16.69 7.99
C ALA A 150 -9.29 -16.91 6.52
N SER A 151 -8.46 -17.60 5.73
CA SER A 151 -8.57 -17.71 4.26
C SER A 151 -9.19 -19.02 3.77
N GLY A 152 -9.59 -19.92 4.67
CA GLY A 152 -9.94 -21.31 4.33
C GLY A 152 -8.73 -22.25 4.12
N LEU A 153 -7.48 -21.73 4.06
CA LEU A 153 -6.25 -22.51 3.80
C LEU A 153 -5.57 -23.11 5.04
N SER A 154 -6.32 -23.27 6.14
CA SER A 154 -5.90 -23.97 7.37
C SER A 154 -4.74 -23.35 8.18
N SER A 155 -4.63 -22.03 8.18
CA SER A 155 -3.69 -21.31 9.05
C SER A 155 -3.85 -21.62 10.55
N SER A 156 -5.07 -21.94 11.01
CA SER A 156 -5.32 -22.33 12.41
C SER A 156 -4.75 -23.72 12.72
N SER A 157 -5.15 -24.72 11.94
CA SER A 157 -4.76 -26.12 12.10
C SER A 157 -3.26 -26.33 11.94
N ALA A 158 -2.62 -25.59 11.03
CA ALA A 158 -1.16 -25.58 10.89
C ALA A 158 -0.45 -24.99 12.12
N LEU A 159 -1.02 -23.95 12.75
CA LEU A 159 -0.48 -23.36 13.98
C LEU A 159 -0.66 -24.26 15.21
N VAL A 160 -1.85 -24.87 15.37
CA VAL A 160 -2.12 -25.90 16.41
C VAL A 160 -1.14 -27.06 16.26
N SER A 161 -0.97 -27.56 15.04
CA SER A 161 -0.09 -28.69 14.72
C SER A 161 1.39 -28.36 14.94
N ALA A 162 1.83 -27.15 14.58
CA ALA A 162 3.20 -26.72 14.80
C ALA A 162 3.52 -26.54 16.29
N ALA A 163 2.59 -25.99 17.07
CA ALA A 163 2.71 -25.88 18.53
C ALA A 163 2.77 -27.25 19.20
N CYS A 164 1.87 -28.17 18.82
CA CYS A 164 1.83 -29.53 19.36
C CYS A 164 3.11 -30.31 19.05
N LEU A 165 3.56 -30.29 17.78
CA LEU A 165 4.80 -30.96 17.35
C LEU A 165 6.05 -30.37 18.04
N ALA A 166 6.14 -29.04 18.18
CA ALA A 166 7.27 -28.43 18.88
C ALA A 166 7.30 -28.82 20.36
N PHE A 167 6.15 -28.80 21.03
CA PHE A 167 6.04 -29.20 22.42
C PHE A 167 6.41 -30.68 22.62
N LEU A 168 5.82 -31.59 21.85
CA LEU A 168 6.11 -33.03 21.95
C LEU A 168 7.59 -33.36 21.68
N TYR A 169 8.23 -32.65 20.74
CA TYR A 169 9.67 -32.75 20.51
C TYR A 169 10.50 -32.27 21.72
N ALA A 170 10.10 -31.16 22.36
CA ALA A 170 10.79 -30.64 23.56
C ALA A 170 10.68 -31.56 24.80
N GLN A 171 9.60 -32.35 24.90
CA GLN A 171 9.45 -33.36 25.96
C GLN A 171 10.02 -34.74 25.57
N GLY A 172 10.59 -34.89 24.37
CA GLY A 172 11.19 -36.15 23.91
C GLY A 172 10.19 -37.27 23.58
N ALA A 173 8.91 -36.93 23.34
CA ALA A 173 7.87 -37.90 23.03
C ALA A 173 8.04 -38.54 21.64
N SER A 174 7.50 -39.74 21.44
CA SER A 174 7.46 -40.40 20.13
C SER A 174 6.56 -39.63 19.15
N LEU A 175 7.03 -39.42 17.91
CA LEU A 175 6.38 -38.53 16.94
C LEU A 175 5.83 -39.29 15.73
N ASN A 176 4.74 -40.04 15.92
CA ASN A 176 3.98 -40.66 14.82
C ASN A 176 3.03 -39.63 14.17
N LYS A 177 3.07 -39.53 12.83
CA LYS A 177 2.23 -38.63 12.02
C LYS A 177 0.73 -38.84 12.22
N ILE A 178 0.28 -40.09 12.29
CA ILE A 178 -1.15 -40.45 12.40
C ILE A 178 -1.65 -40.11 13.80
N GLU A 179 -0.85 -40.38 14.83
CA GLU A 179 -1.17 -40.06 16.23
C GLU A 179 -1.21 -38.55 16.44
N ILE A 180 -0.19 -37.80 16.01
CA ILE A 180 -0.15 -36.34 16.15
C ILE A 180 -1.25 -35.67 15.33
N ALA A 181 -1.53 -36.11 14.08
CA ALA A 181 -2.65 -35.58 13.31
C ALA A 181 -4.00 -35.79 14.03
N THR A 182 -4.21 -36.98 14.58
CA THR A 182 -5.41 -37.33 15.36
C THR A 182 -5.50 -36.52 16.66
N LEU A 183 -4.38 -36.25 17.31
CA LEU A 183 -4.28 -35.43 18.52
C LEU A 183 -4.60 -33.97 18.23
N CYS A 184 -4.00 -33.39 17.19
CA CYS A 184 -4.24 -32.00 16.77
C CYS A 184 -5.70 -31.78 16.33
N ALA A 185 -6.30 -32.75 15.65
CA ALA A 185 -7.72 -32.71 15.25
C ALA A 185 -8.69 -32.78 16.45
N LYS A 186 -8.28 -33.41 17.57
CA LYS A 186 -9.01 -33.31 18.84
C LYS A 186 -8.76 -31.95 19.50
N SER A 187 -7.51 -31.52 19.61
CA SER A 187 -7.13 -30.39 20.44
C SER A 187 -7.51 -29.02 19.85
N GLU A 188 -7.58 -28.86 18.52
CA GLU A 188 -8.14 -27.65 17.90
C GLU A 188 -9.61 -27.43 18.32
N ARG A 189 -10.35 -28.46 18.75
CA ARG A 189 -11.72 -28.31 19.26
C ARG A 189 -11.79 -27.56 20.60
N TYR A 190 -10.68 -27.43 21.34
CA TYR A 190 -10.61 -26.56 22.52
C TYR A 190 -10.77 -25.06 22.18
N ILE A 191 -10.62 -24.66 20.91
CA ILE A 191 -10.98 -23.31 20.43
C ILE A 191 -12.52 -23.11 20.33
N GLY A 192 -13.30 -24.17 20.50
CA GLY A 192 -14.77 -24.19 20.39
C GLY A 192 -15.30 -24.70 19.03
N THR A 193 -14.49 -24.80 17.98
CA THR A 193 -14.93 -25.31 16.67
C THR A 193 -15.04 -26.82 16.63
N GLN A 194 -16.18 -27.35 16.18
CA GLN A 194 -16.45 -28.80 16.08
C GLN A 194 -15.91 -29.42 14.77
N GLY A 195 -14.69 -29.08 14.38
CA GLY A 195 -14.05 -29.52 13.13
C GLY A 195 -13.81 -31.02 13.04
N GLY A 196 -13.64 -31.52 11.80
CA GLY A 196 -13.16 -32.87 11.55
C GLY A 196 -11.64 -32.96 11.64
N GLY A 197 -11.03 -33.84 10.85
CA GLY A 197 -9.59 -34.12 10.87
C GLY A 197 -8.83 -33.76 9.60
N MET A 198 -9.49 -33.20 8.58
CA MET A 198 -8.88 -32.98 7.25
C MET A 198 -7.64 -32.09 7.32
N ASP A 199 -7.78 -30.93 7.96
CA ASP A 199 -6.78 -29.87 7.96
C ASP A 199 -5.48 -30.29 8.66
N GLN A 200 -5.58 -31.17 9.67
CA GLN A 200 -4.44 -31.71 10.42
C GLN A 200 -3.89 -33.00 9.78
N ALA A 201 -4.74 -33.87 9.23
CA ALA A 201 -4.30 -35.09 8.55
C ALA A 201 -3.39 -34.77 7.36
N ILE A 202 -3.79 -33.85 6.47
CA ILE A 202 -2.94 -33.47 5.33
C ILE A 202 -1.64 -32.78 5.77
N ALA A 203 -1.65 -32.05 6.89
CA ALA A 203 -0.49 -31.35 7.41
C ALA A 203 0.68 -32.29 7.80
N PHE A 204 0.38 -33.53 8.22
CA PHE A 204 1.38 -34.56 8.56
C PHE A 204 1.54 -35.67 7.51
N LEU A 205 0.49 -35.95 6.72
CA LEU A 205 0.44 -37.08 5.78
C LEU A 205 0.57 -36.69 4.29
N ALA A 206 0.79 -35.41 3.97
CA ALA A 206 1.06 -34.99 2.59
C ALA A 206 2.40 -35.53 2.07
N GLU A 207 2.38 -36.00 0.83
CA GLU A 207 3.56 -36.32 0.04
C GLU A 207 3.77 -35.29 -1.07
N LYS A 208 5.02 -35.11 -1.51
CA LYS A 208 5.33 -34.11 -2.53
C LYS A 208 4.85 -34.62 -3.91
N TYR A 209 4.21 -33.72 -4.68
CA TYR A 209 3.66 -33.99 -6.01
C TYR A 209 2.42 -34.90 -6.06
N SER A 210 1.66 -35.04 -4.97
CA SER A 210 0.38 -35.76 -4.97
C SER A 210 -0.70 -35.05 -4.14
N ALA A 211 -1.96 -35.24 -4.53
CA ALA A 211 -3.07 -35.08 -3.60
C ALA A 211 -3.17 -36.32 -2.70
N GLN A 212 -3.87 -36.22 -1.58
CA GLN A 212 -4.09 -37.34 -0.69
C GLN A 212 -5.59 -37.57 -0.52
N TYR A 213 -6.04 -38.77 -0.86
CA TYR A 213 -7.36 -39.27 -0.50
C TYR A 213 -7.30 -39.76 0.95
N ILE A 214 -7.93 -39.01 1.86
CA ILE A 214 -7.85 -39.23 3.31
C ILE A 214 -9.13 -39.92 3.79
N THR A 215 -9.00 -41.09 4.44
CA THR A 215 -10.09 -41.84 5.06
C THR A 215 -9.99 -41.83 6.58
N TRP A 216 -11.08 -42.20 7.26
CA TRP A 216 -11.18 -42.21 8.73
C TRP A 216 -11.49 -43.61 9.27
N GLN A 217 -11.06 -43.87 10.50
CA GLN A 217 -11.35 -45.11 11.25
C GLN A 217 -11.00 -46.41 10.49
N PRO A 218 -9.70 -46.66 10.18
CA PRO A 218 -8.50 -45.94 10.61
C PRO A 218 -8.20 -44.68 9.78
N LEU A 219 -7.45 -43.74 10.38
CA LEU A 219 -6.91 -42.60 9.64
C LEU A 219 -5.85 -43.10 8.66
N LYS A 220 -6.08 -42.90 7.36
CA LYS A 220 -5.14 -43.27 6.30
C LYS A 220 -5.17 -42.20 5.21
N ALA A 221 -3.99 -41.82 4.72
CA ALA A 221 -3.83 -41.08 3.46
C ALA A 221 -3.45 -42.06 2.35
N THR A 222 -3.96 -41.84 1.15
CA THR A 222 -3.62 -42.61 -0.07
C THR A 222 -3.30 -41.62 -1.18
N PRO A 223 -2.09 -41.67 -1.79
CA PRO A 223 -1.73 -40.75 -2.86
C PRO A 223 -2.66 -40.83 -4.06
N VAL A 224 -3.02 -39.68 -4.62
CA VAL A 224 -3.80 -39.54 -5.86
C VAL A 224 -3.02 -38.62 -6.79
N ALA A 225 -2.70 -39.13 -7.97
CA ALA A 225 -2.14 -38.33 -9.06
C ALA A 225 -3.17 -37.32 -9.58
N LEU A 226 -2.68 -36.15 -9.98
CA LEU A 226 -3.47 -35.09 -10.60
C LEU A 226 -3.07 -34.99 -12.09
N PRO A 227 -3.91 -34.46 -12.99
CA PRO A 227 -3.54 -34.27 -14.40
C PRO A 227 -2.29 -33.40 -14.52
N GLU A 228 -1.32 -33.80 -15.35
CA GLU A 228 -0.06 -33.05 -15.51
C GLU A 228 -0.26 -31.78 -16.36
N GLU A 229 -1.29 -31.76 -17.20
CA GLU A 229 -1.62 -30.70 -18.15
C GLU A 229 -2.36 -29.50 -17.52
N ALA A 230 -2.73 -29.59 -16.24
CA ALA A 230 -3.48 -28.57 -15.52
C ALA A 230 -2.89 -28.23 -14.15
N SER A 231 -3.06 -26.97 -13.74
CA SER A 231 -2.59 -26.42 -12.48
C SER A 231 -3.77 -25.99 -11.60
N PHE A 232 -3.62 -26.15 -10.29
CA PHE A 232 -4.55 -25.64 -9.30
C PHE A 232 -4.19 -24.23 -8.85
N VAL A 233 -4.97 -23.25 -9.27
CA VAL A 233 -4.81 -21.83 -8.90
C VAL A 233 -5.69 -21.51 -7.69
N VAL A 234 -5.11 -20.90 -6.66
CA VAL A 234 -5.83 -20.50 -5.42
C VAL A 234 -6.00 -18.98 -5.41
N ALA A 235 -7.24 -18.51 -5.30
CA ALA A 235 -7.58 -17.07 -5.35
C ALA A 235 -8.38 -16.64 -4.11
N HIS A 236 -7.88 -15.66 -3.36
CA HIS A 236 -8.48 -15.18 -2.12
C HIS A 236 -9.64 -14.20 -2.38
N SER A 237 -10.81 -14.45 -1.82
CA SER A 237 -12.04 -13.66 -2.06
C SER A 237 -12.05 -12.28 -1.38
N LEU A 238 -10.99 -11.88 -0.69
CA LEU A 238 -10.89 -10.65 0.12
C LEU A 238 -11.90 -10.54 1.28
N ALA A 239 -12.64 -11.60 1.59
CA ALA A 239 -13.43 -11.71 2.82
C ALA A 239 -12.71 -12.65 3.80
N GLU A 240 -12.32 -12.17 4.97
CA GLU A 240 -11.78 -13.02 6.05
C GLU A 240 -12.93 -13.75 6.77
N ALA A 241 -12.82 -15.07 6.92
CA ALA A 241 -13.80 -15.90 7.64
C ALA A 241 -13.13 -16.65 8.81
N ASN A 242 -13.23 -16.12 10.02
CA ASN A 242 -12.70 -16.77 11.22
C ASN A 242 -13.71 -17.80 11.76
N LYS A 243 -13.53 -19.07 11.39
CA LYS A 243 -14.38 -20.23 11.77
C LYS A 243 -14.82 -20.20 13.25
N ALA A 244 -13.91 -19.79 14.15
CA ALA A 244 -14.09 -19.84 15.60
C ALA A 244 -14.78 -18.60 16.21
N ALA A 245 -14.94 -17.51 15.45
CA ALA A 245 -15.65 -16.30 15.90
C ALA A 245 -17.15 -16.29 15.53
N THR A 246 -17.65 -17.37 14.93
CA THR A 246 -19.01 -17.51 14.39
C THR A 246 -19.63 -18.85 14.77
N ASN A 247 -20.94 -18.91 14.98
CA ASN A 247 -21.64 -20.16 15.27
C ASN A 247 -22.01 -20.98 14.01
N ASP A 248 -21.93 -20.39 12.80
CA ASP A 248 -22.36 -21.03 11.54
C ASP A 248 -21.67 -22.38 11.26
N TYR A 249 -20.36 -22.47 11.47
CA TYR A 249 -19.63 -23.73 11.31
C TYR A 249 -20.16 -24.83 12.24
N ASN A 250 -20.32 -24.52 13.53
CA ASN A 250 -20.85 -25.48 14.50
C ASN A 250 -22.31 -25.83 14.22
N ARG A 251 -23.13 -24.89 13.75
CA ARG A 251 -24.51 -25.14 13.30
C ARG A 251 -24.54 -26.21 12.21
N ARG A 252 -23.68 -26.14 11.20
CA ARG A 252 -23.61 -27.15 10.12
C ARG A 252 -23.23 -28.54 10.63
N VAL A 253 -22.24 -28.63 11.52
CA VAL A 253 -21.85 -29.91 12.16
C VAL A 253 -23.02 -30.53 12.91
N ILE A 254 -23.81 -29.71 13.62
CA ILE A 254 -24.98 -30.14 14.39
C ILE A 254 -26.14 -30.55 13.49
N GLU A 255 -26.45 -29.77 12.45
CA GLU A 255 -27.47 -30.11 11.44
C GLU A 255 -27.17 -31.49 10.82
N CYS A 256 -25.89 -31.82 10.58
CA CYS A 256 -25.49 -33.15 10.10
C CYS A 256 -25.62 -34.26 11.16
N ARG A 257 -25.23 -34.02 12.43
CA ARG A 257 -25.38 -35.00 13.52
C ARG A 257 -26.85 -35.33 13.81
N LEU A 258 -27.73 -34.34 13.77
CA LEU A 258 -29.17 -34.49 13.97
C LEU A 258 -29.81 -35.24 12.79
N ALA A 259 -29.47 -34.87 11.54
CA ALA A 259 -29.92 -35.58 10.35
C ALA A 259 -29.50 -37.07 10.38
N ALA A 260 -28.25 -37.36 10.73
CA ALA A 260 -27.76 -38.74 10.86
C ALA A 260 -28.56 -39.57 11.88
N ARG A 261 -28.89 -38.99 13.04
CA ARG A 261 -29.67 -39.71 14.05
C ARG A 261 -31.12 -39.94 13.60
N ILE A 262 -31.75 -38.93 12.98
CA ILE A 262 -33.13 -39.02 12.50
C ILE A 262 -33.25 -40.06 11.40
N LEU A 263 -32.38 -40.06 10.38
CA LEU A 263 -32.39 -41.06 9.30
C LEU A 263 -32.40 -42.51 9.85
N VAL A 264 -31.55 -42.80 10.85
CA VAL A 264 -31.49 -44.12 11.48
C VAL A 264 -32.77 -44.43 12.28
N THR A 265 -33.28 -43.49 13.09
CA THR A 265 -34.52 -43.69 13.86
C THR A 265 -35.74 -43.88 12.96
N SER A 266 -35.90 -43.04 11.93
CA SER A 266 -37.03 -43.09 10.99
C SER A 266 -37.01 -44.33 10.09
N SER A 267 -35.83 -44.89 9.81
CA SER A 267 -35.67 -46.20 9.16
C SER A 267 -36.00 -47.39 10.08
N GLY A 268 -36.41 -47.17 11.34
CA GLY A 268 -36.66 -48.21 12.32
C GLY A 268 -35.41 -48.88 12.91
N ALA A 269 -34.22 -48.41 12.57
CA ALA A 269 -32.95 -49.00 12.98
C ALA A 269 -32.48 -48.46 14.35
N THR A 270 -31.86 -49.32 15.16
CA THR A 270 -31.31 -48.98 16.48
C THR A 270 -29.84 -48.58 16.38
N ALA A 271 -29.45 -47.54 17.12
CA ALA A 271 -28.07 -47.06 17.18
C ALA A 271 -27.49 -47.19 18.59
N ASN A 272 -26.42 -47.97 18.73
CA ASN A 272 -25.72 -48.18 20.02
C ASN A 272 -25.06 -46.90 20.56
N LYS A 273 -24.91 -45.84 19.74
CA LYS A 273 -24.34 -44.55 20.14
C LYS A 273 -25.42 -43.47 20.06
N LYS A 274 -25.52 -42.65 21.11
CA LYS A 274 -26.48 -41.53 21.16
C LYS A 274 -26.20 -40.47 20.10
N VAL A 275 -24.94 -40.22 19.76
CA VAL A 275 -24.52 -39.34 18.66
C VAL A 275 -23.78 -40.17 17.62
N ILE A 276 -24.14 -40.00 16.35
CA ILE A 276 -23.54 -40.67 15.18
C ILE A 276 -23.29 -39.66 14.05
N THR A 277 -22.42 -40.02 13.10
CA THR A 277 -22.18 -39.25 11.88
C THR A 277 -22.99 -39.78 10.69
N LEU A 278 -23.06 -39.05 9.57
CA LEU A 278 -23.80 -39.50 8.37
C LEU A 278 -23.18 -40.76 7.73
N CYS A 279 -21.86 -40.92 7.75
CA CYS A 279 -21.18 -42.17 7.38
C CYS A 279 -21.56 -43.33 8.32
N GLN A 280 -21.65 -43.08 9.63
CA GLN A 280 -22.11 -44.09 10.58
C GLN A 280 -23.60 -44.45 10.39
N ALA A 281 -24.44 -43.49 10.00
CA ALA A 281 -25.83 -43.76 9.62
C ALA A 281 -25.92 -44.65 8.37
N GLN A 282 -25.15 -44.34 7.31
CA GLN A 282 -25.05 -45.21 6.12
C GLN A 282 -24.64 -46.65 6.50
N ASN A 283 -23.59 -46.79 7.31
CA ASN A 283 -23.06 -48.09 7.71
C ASN A 283 -24.02 -48.90 8.60
N ILE A 284 -24.86 -48.24 9.41
CA ILE A 284 -25.93 -48.89 10.19
C ILE A 284 -27.08 -49.37 9.29
N LEU A 285 -27.40 -48.61 8.24
CA LEU A 285 -28.50 -48.93 7.31
C LEU A 285 -28.09 -49.86 6.16
N GLY A 286 -26.79 -50.11 5.97
CA GLY A 286 -26.26 -51.00 4.93
C GLY A 286 -26.47 -50.48 3.50
N LYS A 287 -26.61 -49.16 3.32
CA LYS A 287 -27.01 -48.52 2.06
C LYS A 287 -25.84 -47.95 1.25
N THR A 288 -26.02 -47.86 -0.07
CA THR A 288 -25.14 -47.08 -0.95
C THR A 288 -25.36 -45.57 -0.76
N LEU A 289 -24.41 -44.74 -1.22
CA LEU A 289 -24.54 -43.28 -1.13
C LEU A 289 -25.75 -42.74 -1.91
N THR A 290 -26.11 -43.39 -3.03
CA THR A 290 -27.30 -43.03 -3.83
C THR A 290 -28.58 -43.33 -3.07
N GLU A 291 -28.73 -44.55 -2.53
CA GLU A 291 -29.89 -44.90 -1.69
C GLU A 291 -30.00 -43.99 -0.45
N MET A 292 -28.87 -43.53 0.11
CA MET A 292 -28.90 -42.55 1.21
C MET A 292 -29.40 -41.17 0.79
N VAL A 293 -29.26 -40.77 -0.48
CA VAL A 293 -29.92 -39.57 -1.02
C VAL A 293 -31.43 -39.78 -1.10
N ASP A 294 -31.88 -40.93 -1.61
CA ASP A 294 -33.31 -41.28 -1.69
C ASP A 294 -33.95 -41.28 -0.29
N LEU A 295 -33.32 -41.93 0.70
CA LEU A 295 -33.78 -41.93 2.10
C LEU A 295 -33.81 -40.54 2.76
N VAL A 296 -33.04 -39.57 2.27
CA VAL A 296 -33.14 -38.17 2.73
C VAL A 296 -34.37 -37.48 2.15
N HIS A 297 -34.80 -37.82 0.93
CA HIS A 297 -36.07 -37.34 0.39
C HIS A 297 -37.28 -37.93 1.15
N ASP A 298 -37.22 -39.23 1.48
CA ASP A 298 -38.30 -39.93 2.19
C ASP A 298 -38.43 -39.50 3.67
N PHE A 299 -37.32 -39.53 4.43
CA PHE A 299 -37.36 -39.31 5.88
C PHE A 299 -37.06 -37.88 6.34
N LEU A 300 -36.50 -37.02 5.48
CA LEU A 300 -36.29 -35.60 5.77
C LEU A 300 -37.07 -34.67 4.80
N PRO A 301 -38.40 -34.81 4.65
CA PRO A 301 -39.15 -34.05 3.64
C PRO A 301 -39.16 -32.53 3.88
N LYS A 302 -39.10 -32.06 5.14
CA LYS A 302 -39.20 -30.62 5.49
C LYS A 302 -37.90 -29.87 5.21
N GLU A 303 -38.03 -28.62 4.77
CA GLU A 303 -36.89 -27.71 4.57
C GLU A 303 -36.32 -27.16 5.89
N ILE A 304 -37.13 -27.04 6.94
CA ILE A 304 -36.70 -26.59 8.28
C ILE A 304 -37.40 -27.48 9.31
N TYR A 305 -36.64 -27.92 10.32
CA TYR A 305 -37.13 -28.61 11.51
C TYR A 305 -36.95 -27.73 12.74
N THR A 306 -37.96 -27.65 13.60
CA THR A 306 -37.83 -26.94 14.89
C THR A 306 -37.18 -27.85 15.95
N LYS A 307 -36.66 -27.24 17.02
CA LYS A 307 -36.08 -27.95 18.17
C LYS A 307 -37.06 -28.93 18.82
N THR A 308 -38.34 -28.56 18.94
CA THR A 308 -39.39 -29.42 19.51
C THR A 308 -39.77 -30.57 18.59
N GLU A 309 -39.78 -30.36 17.27
CA GLU A 309 -39.97 -31.44 16.29
C GLU A 309 -38.81 -32.44 16.34
N VAL A 310 -37.56 -31.97 16.41
CA VAL A 310 -36.38 -32.86 16.52
C VAL A 310 -36.41 -33.66 17.83
N CYS A 311 -36.77 -33.03 18.96
CA CYS A 311 -36.99 -33.72 20.23
C CYS A 311 -38.06 -34.82 20.11
N SER A 312 -39.19 -34.52 19.47
CA SER A 312 -40.30 -35.45 19.28
C SER A 312 -39.94 -36.64 18.36
N ILE A 313 -39.23 -36.40 17.25
CA ILE A 313 -38.79 -37.46 16.32
C ILE A 313 -37.73 -38.37 16.98
N LEU A 314 -36.86 -37.81 17.81
CA LEU A 314 -35.81 -38.56 18.50
C LEU A 314 -36.25 -39.17 19.85
N SER A 315 -37.49 -38.91 20.30
CA SER A 315 -38.01 -39.29 21.62
C SER A 315 -37.10 -38.88 22.79
N ILE A 316 -36.63 -37.63 22.76
CA ILE A 316 -35.78 -37.02 23.81
C ILE A 316 -36.35 -35.70 24.30
N ASP A 317 -36.04 -35.32 25.54
CA ASP A 317 -36.32 -33.98 26.06
C ASP A 317 -35.28 -32.94 25.59
N GLU A 318 -35.60 -31.65 25.73
CA GLU A 318 -34.73 -30.57 25.25
C GLU A 318 -33.40 -30.47 26.02
N LYS A 319 -33.36 -30.82 27.33
CA LYS A 319 -32.12 -30.81 28.12
C LYS A 319 -31.19 -31.93 27.65
N THR A 320 -31.75 -33.10 27.33
CA THR A 320 -31.02 -34.19 26.66
C THR A 320 -30.54 -33.80 25.26
N MET A 321 -31.34 -33.09 24.45
CA MET A 321 -30.90 -32.58 23.16
C MET A 321 -29.73 -31.57 23.30
N ASN A 322 -29.88 -30.60 24.21
CA ASN A 322 -28.88 -29.57 24.51
C ASN A 322 -27.55 -30.20 24.95
N ASN A 323 -27.59 -31.22 25.82
CA ASN A 323 -26.40 -31.85 26.38
C ASN A 323 -25.68 -32.84 25.43
N LEU A 324 -26.39 -33.45 24.48
CA LEU A 324 -25.82 -34.48 23.60
C LEU A 324 -25.37 -33.96 22.24
N TYR A 325 -26.13 -33.05 21.63
CA TYR A 325 -25.90 -32.64 20.24
C TYR A 325 -25.34 -31.22 20.13
N LEU A 326 -25.79 -30.30 20.99
CA LEU A 326 -25.46 -28.89 20.88
C LEU A 326 -24.15 -28.55 21.61
N THR A 327 -23.57 -27.41 21.26
CA THR A 327 -22.42 -26.79 21.94
C THR A 327 -22.86 -25.52 22.66
N PRO A 328 -22.08 -24.97 23.60
CA PRO A 328 -22.42 -23.72 24.28
C PRO A 328 -22.74 -22.55 23.34
N ASN A 329 -22.05 -22.46 22.19
CA ASN A 329 -22.29 -21.43 21.16
C ASN A 329 -23.41 -21.77 20.15
N THR A 330 -24.19 -22.82 20.38
CA THR A 330 -25.32 -23.24 19.52
C THR A 330 -26.57 -23.68 20.29
N SER A 331 -26.55 -23.67 21.62
CA SER A 331 -27.67 -24.01 22.51
C SER A 331 -28.94 -23.18 22.26
N HIS A 332 -28.76 -21.95 21.77
CA HIS A 332 -29.81 -20.99 21.41
C HIS A 332 -30.45 -21.23 20.03
N LEU A 333 -30.03 -22.26 19.28
CA LEU A 333 -30.63 -22.57 17.98
C LEU A 333 -31.96 -23.33 18.16
N ASN A 334 -33.01 -22.78 17.54
CA ASN A 334 -34.35 -23.35 17.56
C ASN A 334 -34.79 -23.98 16.22
N GLU A 335 -33.99 -23.83 15.16
CA GLU A 335 -34.30 -24.24 13.79
C GLU A 335 -33.10 -24.91 13.11
N PHE A 336 -33.33 -26.03 12.42
CA PHE A 336 -32.29 -26.86 11.82
C PHE A 336 -32.63 -27.23 10.38
N LYS A 337 -31.71 -26.98 9.44
CA LYS A 337 -31.81 -27.38 8.04
C LYS A 337 -31.17 -28.75 7.83
N LEU A 338 -31.92 -29.80 8.10
CA LEU A 338 -31.41 -31.19 8.15
C LEU A 338 -31.25 -31.81 6.76
N LYS A 339 -32.31 -31.74 5.95
CA LYS A 339 -32.43 -32.32 4.61
C LYS A 339 -31.28 -31.89 3.70
N GLN A 340 -31.10 -30.60 3.52
CA GLN A 340 -30.13 -30.02 2.58
C GLN A 340 -28.69 -30.30 3.00
N ARG A 341 -28.44 -30.40 4.31
CA ARG A 341 -27.13 -30.75 4.88
C ARG A 341 -26.80 -32.22 4.65
N ALA A 342 -27.79 -33.11 4.79
CA ALA A 342 -27.65 -34.51 4.47
C ALA A 342 -27.42 -34.74 2.96
N LEU A 343 -28.28 -34.16 2.10
CA LEU A 343 -28.13 -34.21 0.63
C LEU A 343 -26.72 -33.80 0.20
N HIS A 344 -26.29 -32.59 0.60
CA HIS A 344 -24.95 -32.09 0.29
C HIS A 344 -23.85 -33.09 0.66
N VAL A 345 -23.91 -33.68 1.87
CA VAL A 345 -22.85 -34.57 2.37
C VAL A 345 -22.79 -35.88 1.60
N PHE A 346 -23.93 -36.52 1.28
CA PHE A 346 -23.93 -37.77 0.51
C PHE A 346 -23.53 -37.54 -0.95
N GLU A 347 -24.03 -36.46 -1.57
CA GLU A 347 -23.61 -36.05 -2.92
C GLU A 347 -22.11 -35.68 -2.99
N GLU A 348 -21.58 -34.97 -2.00
CA GLU A 348 -20.17 -34.55 -2.00
C GLU A 348 -19.24 -35.75 -1.81
N ALA A 349 -19.64 -36.75 -1.02
CA ALA A 349 -18.94 -38.02 -0.92
C ALA A 349 -18.92 -38.77 -2.27
N LEU A 350 -20.02 -38.77 -3.03
CA LEU A 350 -20.05 -39.28 -4.42
C LEU A 350 -19.10 -38.49 -5.33
N ARG A 351 -19.11 -37.16 -5.26
CA ARG A 351 -18.21 -36.31 -6.08
C ARG A 351 -16.73 -36.53 -5.77
N VAL A 352 -16.34 -36.78 -4.51
CA VAL A 352 -14.96 -37.18 -4.13
C VAL A 352 -14.58 -38.51 -4.78
N GLU A 353 -15.47 -39.50 -4.71
CA GLU A 353 -15.26 -40.81 -5.33
C GLU A 353 -15.10 -40.72 -6.84
N ASP A 354 -15.96 -39.98 -7.53
CA ASP A 354 -15.92 -39.87 -8.99
C ASP A 354 -14.76 -39.00 -9.51
N PHE A 355 -14.31 -38.02 -8.71
CA PHE A 355 -13.07 -37.28 -8.97
C PHE A 355 -11.86 -38.23 -8.88
N ARG A 356 -11.75 -39.00 -7.78
CA ARG A 356 -10.69 -40.00 -7.58
C ARG A 356 -10.66 -41.05 -8.70
N LYS A 357 -11.82 -41.60 -9.06
CA LYS A 357 -11.94 -42.57 -10.17
C LYS A 357 -11.47 -41.96 -11.49
N THR A 358 -11.85 -40.72 -11.78
CA THR A 358 -11.48 -40.04 -13.03
C THR A 358 -9.96 -39.78 -13.13
N CYS A 359 -9.29 -39.40 -12.03
CA CYS A 359 -7.82 -39.34 -11.98
C CYS A 359 -7.16 -40.72 -12.19
N THR A 360 -7.70 -41.76 -11.57
CA THR A 360 -7.15 -43.13 -11.66
C THR A 360 -7.35 -43.74 -13.06
N GLN A 361 -8.52 -43.55 -13.67
CA GLN A 361 -8.81 -44.02 -15.03
C GLN A 361 -7.91 -43.36 -16.07
N SER A 362 -7.60 -42.07 -15.89
CA SER A 362 -6.67 -41.33 -16.77
C SER A 362 -5.23 -41.85 -16.71
N THR A 363 -4.81 -42.41 -15.57
CA THR A 363 -3.45 -42.96 -15.37
C THR A 363 -3.32 -44.45 -15.69
N VAL A 364 -4.42 -45.20 -15.73
CA VAL A 364 -4.43 -46.65 -16.09
C VAL A 364 -4.25 -46.89 -17.60
N ASN A 365 -4.54 -45.91 -18.47
CA ASN A 365 -4.20 -45.95 -19.90
C ASN A 365 -2.68 -45.74 -20.17
N GLY A 366 -1.83 -46.22 -19.26
CA GLY A 366 -0.44 -45.82 -19.09
C GLY A 366 0.52 -46.32 -20.16
N LYS A 367 0.70 -45.55 -21.25
CA LYS A 367 1.97 -45.46 -21.98
C LYS A 367 2.34 -44.00 -22.23
N THR A 368 3.34 -43.51 -21.51
CA THR A 368 4.12 -42.33 -21.90
C THR A 368 4.88 -42.64 -23.19
N ALA A 369 4.25 -42.30 -24.32
CA ALA A 369 4.70 -42.70 -25.65
C ALA A 369 5.92 -41.89 -26.13
N HIS A 370 7.10 -42.21 -25.60
CA HIS A 370 8.37 -41.98 -26.30
C HIS A 370 8.51 -42.97 -27.48
N THR A 371 7.60 -42.86 -28.45
CA THR A 371 7.64 -43.56 -29.73
C THR A 371 7.96 -42.55 -30.83
N ASN A 372 9.15 -42.66 -31.42
CA ASN A 372 9.50 -41.90 -32.61
C ASN A 372 8.64 -42.39 -33.80
N GLY A 373 7.58 -41.66 -34.15
CA GLY A 373 6.76 -41.98 -35.33
C GLY A 373 5.36 -41.38 -35.33
N SER A 374 5.16 -40.37 -36.19
CA SER A 374 3.93 -40.02 -36.93
C SER A 374 2.51 -40.19 -36.33
N ASN A 375 1.73 -39.10 -36.47
CA ASN A 375 0.27 -39.05 -36.62
C ASN A 375 -0.57 -39.23 -35.35
N GLY A 376 -0.79 -38.11 -34.66
CA GLY A 376 -1.41 -38.02 -33.34
C GLY A 376 -2.91 -38.37 -33.23
N VAL A 377 -3.24 -38.93 -32.06
CA VAL A 377 -4.59 -39.10 -31.50
C VAL A 377 -4.53 -38.86 -29.98
N THR A 378 -3.79 -37.83 -29.53
CA THR A 378 -3.38 -37.68 -28.11
C THR A 378 -3.89 -36.44 -27.39
N LYS A 379 -4.58 -35.49 -28.05
CA LYS A 379 -4.96 -34.20 -27.44
C LYS A 379 -6.35 -34.20 -26.77
N ASP A 380 -7.31 -34.89 -27.38
CA ASP A 380 -8.72 -34.77 -26.99
C ASP A 380 -9.04 -35.45 -25.64
N VAL A 381 -8.28 -36.49 -25.27
CA VAL A 381 -8.50 -37.27 -24.04
C VAL A 381 -8.13 -36.48 -22.79
N SER A 382 -7.00 -35.77 -22.80
CA SER A 382 -6.56 -34.94 -21.66
C SER A 382 -7.50 -33.75 -21.42
N GLU A 383 -7.99 -33.12 -22.48
CA GLU A 383 -8.95 -32.01 -22.38
C GLU A 383 -10.29 -32.49 -21.80
N SER A 384 -10.79 -33.65 -22.24
CA SER A 384 -11.99 -34.29 -21.70
C SER A 384 -11.88 -34.59 -20.19
N THR A 385 -10.74 -35.12 -19.72
CA THR A 385 -10.51 -35.35 -18.29
C THR A 385 -10.52 -34.06 -17.47
N ILE A 386 -9.88 -32.98 -17.95
CA ILE A 386 -9.84 -31.69 -17.24
C ILE A 386 -11.25 -31.11 -17.11
N VAL A 387 -12.05 -31.14 -18.18
CA VAL A 387 -13.45 -30.67 -18.15
C VAL A 387 -14.26 -31.47 -17.13
N LYS A 388 -14.23 -32.81 -17.18
CA LYS A 388 -15.00 -33.66 -16.26
C LYS A 388 -14.62 -33.46 -14.78
N LEU A 389 -13.34 -33.30 -14.47
CA LEU A 389 -12.89 -32.96 -13.11
C LEU A 389 -13.35 -31.55 -12.69
N GLY A 390 -13.37 -30.62 -13.64
CA GLY A 390 -13.89 -29.26 -13.45
C GLY A 390 -15.40 -29.21 -13.19
N GLU A 391 -16.20 -29.99 -13.92
CA GLU A 391 -17.65 -30.12 -13.71
C GLU A 391 -17.95 -30.58 -12.28
N LEU A 392 -17.26 -31.61 -11.79
CA LEU A 392 -17.37 -32.10 -10.40
C LEU A 392 -17.04 -31.00 -9.37
N MET A 393 -16.01 -30.17 -9.62
CA MET A 393 -15.68 -29.04 -8.76
C MET A 393 -16.78 -27.97 -8.78
N CYS A 394 -17.31 -27.61 -9.94
CA CYS A 394 -18.42 -26.66 -10.05
C CYS A 394 -19.70 -27.18 -9.37
N SER A 395 -20.04 -28.47 -9.53
CA SER A 395 -21.17 -29.09 -8.82
C SER A 395 -20.99 -29.08 -7.31
N SER A 396 -19.77 -29.30 -6.80
CA SER A 396 -19.43 -29.12 -5.38
C SER A 396 -19.66 -27.67 -4.94
N HIS A 397 -19.24 -26.67 -5.72
CA HIS A 397 -19.51 -25.26 -5.39
C HIS A 397 -21.01 -24.94 -5.32
N ASP A 398 -21.78 -25.34 -6.32
CA ASP A 398 -23.21 -25.05 -6.38
C ASP A 398 -23.98 -25.80 -5.27
N SER A 399 -23.53 -26.99 -4.86
CA SER A 399 -24.04 -27.70 -3.68
C SER A 399 -23.68 -26.97 -2.37
N LEU A 400 -22.44 -26.49 -2.21
CA LEU A 400 -21.98 -25.69 -1.06
C LEU A 400 -22.69 -24.34 -0.93
N LYS A 401 -23.04 -23.73 -2.07
CA LYS A 401 -23.80 -22.49 -2.16
C LYS A 401 -25.28 -22.70 -1.83
N ASN A 402 -25.95 -23.66 -2.47
CA ASN A 402 -27.40 -23.79 -2.43
C ASN A 402 -27.90 -24.75 -1.33
N LEU A 403 -27.26 -25.90 -1.15
CA LEU A 403 -27.66 -26.92 -0.15
C LEU A 403 -26.97 -26.71 1.19
N TYR A 404 -25.67 -26.35 1.19
CA TYR A 404 -24.93 -26.14 2.44
C TYR A 404 -24.92 -24.69 2.95
N GLU A 405 -25.30 -23.71 2.13
CA GLU A 405 -25.35 -22.29 2.53
C GLU A 405 -24.06 -21.83 3.25
N CYS A 406 -22.89 -22.14 2.67
CA CYS A 406 -21.57 -21.69 3.14
C CYS A 406 -20.75 -20.93 2.09
N SER A 407 -21.34 -20.50 0.97
CA SER A 407 -20.67 -19.56 0.06
C SER A 407 -20.77 -18.10 0.54
N HIS A 408 -20.21 -17.17 -0.24
CA HIS A 408 -20.19 -15.72 0.01
C HIS A 408 -20.17 -14.96 -1.32
N GLU A 409 -20.71 -13.74 -1.38
CA GLU A 409 -20.84 -12.98 -2.65
C GLU A 409 -19.51 -12.78 -3.42
N ASN A 410 -18.38 -12.82 -2.72
CA ASN A 410 -17.06 -12.74 -3.33
C ASN A 410 -16.57 -14.09 -3.89
N LEU A 411 -16.94 -15.21 -3.26
CA LEU A 411 -16.63 -16.56 -3.73
C LEU A 411 -17.44 -16.85 -5.00
N ASP A 412 -18.76 -16.67 -4.93
CA ASP A 412 -19.68 -16.75 -6.06
C ASP A 412 -19.15 -15.96 -7.27
N ARG A 413 -18.75 -14.70 -7.04
CA ARG A 413 -18.24 -13.84 -8.10
C ARG A 413 -16.92 -14.34 -8.69
N LEU A 414 -16.00 -14.89 -7.88
CA LEU A 414 -14.78 -15.51 -8.41
C LEU A 414 -15.11 -16.73 -9.28
N VAL A 415 -16.11 -17.53 -8.91
CA VAL A 415 -16.56 -18.68 -9.72
C VAL A 415 -17.23 -18.23 -11.02
N ASP A 416 -18.15 -17.26 -10.96
CA ASP A 416 -18.82 -16.72 -12.16
C ASP A 416 -17.85 -16.03 -13.12
N ILE A 417 -16.79 -15.41 -12.61
CA ILE A 417 -15.68 -14.85 -13.41
C ILE A 417 -14.85 -15.97 -14.05
N SER A 418 -14.54 -17.04 -13.30
CA SER A 418 -13.73 -18.17 -13.81
C SER A 418 -14.43 -18.96 -14.91
N ARG A 419 -15.75 -19.18 -14.75
CA ARG A 419 -16.63 -19.83 -15.74
C ARG A 419 -16.54 -19.18 -17.12
N LYS A 420 -16.36 -17.85 -17.20
CA LYS A 420 -16.17 -17.13 -18.49
C LYS A 420 -14.98 -17.63 -19.30
N MET A 421 -13.91 -18.05 -18.62
CA MET A 421 -12.67 -18.50 -19.24
C MET A 421 -12.64 -20.02 -19.46
N ASN A 422 -13.75 -20.73 -19.24
CA ASN A 422 -13.81 -22.19 -19.13
C ASN A 422 -12.88 -22.76 -18.03
N VAL A 423 -12.61 -21.95 -16.98
CA VAL A 423 -11.80 -22.36 -15.82
C VAL A 423 -12.75 -22.74 -14.68
N HIS A 424 -12.65 -23.98 -14.23
CA HIS A 424 -13.59 -24.57 -13.29
C HIS A 424 -13.09 -24.42 -11.85
N CYS A 425 -13.91 -23.89 -10.95
CA CYS A 425 -13.45 -23.60 -9.59
C CYS A 425 -14.57 -23.64 -8.54
N ARG A 426 -14.15 -23.76 -7.27
CA ARG A 426 -15.02 -23.84 -6.10
C ARG A 426 -14.37 -23.16 -4.90
N LEU A 427 -15.17 -22.76 -3.91
CA LEU A 427 -14.65 -22.35 -2.59
C LEU A 427 -13.81 -23.48 -1.96
N THR A 428 -12.86 -23.17 -1.09
CA THR A 428 -12.03 -24.18 -0.39
C THR A 428 -11.92 -23.90 1.10
N GLY A 429 -12.02 -24.96 1.90
CA GLY A 429 -12.23 -24.86 3.35
C GLY A 429 -13.65 -24.43 3.70
N ALA A 430 -13.82 -23.94 4.93
CA ALA A 430 -15.12 -23.71 5.58
C ALA A 430 -16.06 -22.68 4.93
N GLY A 431 -15.64 -21.96 3.89
CA GLY A 431 -16.48 -20.95 3.24
C GLY A 431 -16.77 -19.71 4.10
N TRP A 432 -17.91 -19.08 3.84
CA TRP A 432 -18.35 -17.73 4.26
C TRP A 432 -17.35 -16.59 3.95
N GLY A 433 -16.32 -16.89 3.17
CA GLY A 433 -15.16 -16.06 2.85
C GLY A 433 -13.99 -16.97 2.46
N GLY A 434 -12.76 -16.46 2.55
CA GLY A 434 -11.56 -17.22 2.22
C GLY A 434 -11.33 -17.40 0.72
N CYS A 435 -10.77 -18.53 0.29
CA CYS A 435 -10.32 -18.77 -1.07
C CYS A 435 -11.32 -19.56 -1.95
N VAL A 436 -11.14 -19.43 -3.26
CA VAL A 436 -11.49 -20.49 -4.23
C VAL A 436 -10.23 -21.27 -4.64
N VAL A 437 -10.43 -22.51 -5.08
CA VAL A 437 -9.47 -23.34 -5.81
C VAL A 437 -10.00 -23.61 -7.22
N ALA A 438 -9.15 -23.41 -8.22
CA ALA A 438 -9.50 -23.46 -9.64
C ALA A 438 -8.61 -24.43 -10.42
N LEU A 439 -9.20 -25.34 -11.18
CA LEU A 439 -8.52 -26.22 -12.12
C LEU A 439 -8.38 -25.49 -13.47
N CYS A 440 -7.15 -25.16 -13.85
CA CYS A 440 -6.83 -24.33 -15.02
C CYS A 440 -5.79 -25.04 -15.91
N PRO A 441 -6.00 -25.19 -17.23
CA PRO A 441 -4.97 -25.67 -18.15
C PRO A 441 -3.67 -24.87 -18.06
N ASN A 442 -2.53 -25.55 -18.09
CA ASN A 442 -1.22 -24.94 -17.77
C ASN A 442 -0.84 -23.74 -18.67
N ASP A 443 -1.22 -23.79 -19.94
CA ASP A 443 -1.01 -22.72 -20.92
C ASP A 443 -1.84 -21.46 -20.63
N ARG A 444 -2.98 -21.61 -19.94
CA ARG A 444 -3.93 -20.52 -19.64
C ARG A 444 -3.82 -19.96 -18.22
N VAL A 445 -2.96 -20.51 -17.35
CA VAL A 445 -2.77 -20.05 -15.96
C VAL A 445 -2.47 -18.55 -15.86
N ASN A 446 -1.58 -18.03 -16.72
CA ASN A 446 -1.21 -16.60 -16.69
C ASN A 446 -2.38 -15.71 -17.17
N GLU A 447 -3.06 -16.10 -18.24
CA GLU A 447 -4.24 -15.41 -18.77
C GLU A 447 -5.36 -15.33 -17.71
N TYR A 448 -5.62 -16.45 -17.04
CA TYR A 448 -6.58 -16.56 -15.95
C TYR A 448 -6.21 -15.67 -14.74
N ILE A 449 -4.93 -15.60 -14.38
CA ILE A 449 -4.45 -14.77 -13.26
C ILE A 449 -4.60 -13.27 -13.57
N GLU A 450 -4.26 -12.79 -14.77
CA GLU A 450 -4.49 -11.38 -15.15
C GLU A 450 -5.99 -11.06 -15.24
N MET A 451 -6.78 -11.95 -15.85
CA MET A 451 -8.24 -11.81 -15.91
C MET A 451 -8.85 -11.70 -14.50
N LEU A 452 -8.43 -12.52 -13.54
CA LEU A 452 -8.87 -12.39 -12.14
C LEU A 452 -8.46 -11.05 -11.51
N LYS A 453 -7.24 -10.55 -11.77
CA LYS A 453 -6.79 -9.23 -11.27
C LYS A 453 -7.72 -8.12 -11.74
N ASP A 454 -8.04 -8.08 -13.03
CA ASP A 454 -8.85 -7.01 -13.60
C ASP A 454 -10.35 -7.14 -13.27
N GLU A 455 -10.94 -8.32 -13.52
CA GLU A 455 -12.38 -8.55 -13.31
C GLU A 455 -12.80 -8.62 -11.85
N PHE A 456 -11.94 -9.11 -10.95
CA PHE A 456 -12.26 -9.24 -9.53
C PHE A 456 -11.52 -8.22 -8.66
N TYR A 457 -10.19 -8.26 -8.61
CA TYR A 457 -9.41 -7.54 -7.59
C TYR A 457 -9.42 -6.01 -7.77
N VAL A 458 -9.14 -5.52 -8.97
CA VAL A 458 -9.24 -4.09 -9.33
C VAL A 458 -10.67 -3.60 -9.13
N LEU A 459 -11.65 -4.36 -9.62
CA LEU A 459 -13.06 -3.99 -9.59
C LEU A 459 -13.67 -3.97 -8.17
N LYS A 460 -13.31 -4.89 -7.28
CA LYS A 460 -13.67 -4.80 -5.84
C LYS A 460 -12.88 -3.69 -5.12
N GLY A 461 -11.65 -3.38 -5.53
CA GLY A 461 -10.92 -2.19 -5.08
C GLY A 461 -11.70 -0.90 -5.35
N LEU A 462 -12.13 -0.70 -6.60
CA LEU A 462 -12.95 0.44 -7.03
C LEU A 462 -14.29 0.51 -6.27
N ILE A 463 -14.98 -0.62 -6.10
CA ILE A 463 -16.28 -0.65 -5.41
C ILE A 463 -16.12 -0.39 -3.91
N ALA A 464 -15.12 -0.96 -3.24
CA ALA A 464 -14.88 -0.74 -1.80
C ALA A 464 -14.64 0.75 -1.47
N ASN A 465 -13.94 1.47 -2.35
CA ASN A 465 -13.72 2.91 -2.28
C ASN A 465 -15.01 3.73 -2.41
N SER A 466 -16.11 3.15 -2.92
CA SER A 466 -17.41 3.84 -3.09
C SER A 466 -18.42 3.57 -1.97
N VAL A 467 -18.24 2.52 -1.17
CA VAL A 467 -19.25 2.03 -0.20
C VAL A 467 -19.14 2.68 1.19
N HIS A 468 -18.00 3.29 1.53
CA HIS A 468 -17.78 3.90 2.85
C HIS A 468 -18.62 5.17 3.13
N SER A 469 -19.35 5.72 2.15
CA SER A 469 -20.30 6.82 2.40
C SER A 469 -21.61 6.32 3.03
N ASN A 470 -21.59 6.03 4.33
CA ASN A 470 -22.69 5.42 5.07
C ASN A 470 -23.83 6.42 5.39
N ARG A 471 -24.48 6.98 4.34
CA ARG A 471 -25.63 7.92 4.43
C ARG A 471 -26.64 7.80 3.27
N LEU A 472 -26.66 6.68 2.54
CA LEU A 472 -27.54 6.47 1.37
C LEU A 472 -28.59 5.38 1.58
N THR A 473 -29.86 5.76 1.36
CA THR A 473 -31.06 4.93 1.51
C THR A 473 -31.23 3.88 0.40
N THR A 474 -32.09 2.89 0.60
CA THR A 474 -32.34 1.78 -0.34
C THR A 474 -32.78 2.25 -1.73
N SER A 475 -33.55 3.35 -1.82
CA SER A 475 -33.94 3.96 -3.10
C SER A 475 -32.76 4.64 -3.80
N GLN A 476 -31.90 5.34 -3.06
CA GLN A 476 -30.67 5.95 -3.58
C GLN A 476 -29.68 4.88 -4.06
N ARG A 477 -29.49 3.79 -3.31
CA ARG A 477 -28.66 2.64 -3.72
C ARG A 477 -29.17 2.01 -5.04
N ARG A 478 -30.49 1.79 -5.17
CA ARG A 478 -31.11 1.31 -6.42
C ARG A 478 -30.95 2.31 -7.58
N ARG A 479 -31.03 3.62 -7.32
CA ARG A 479 -30.86 4.68 -8.35
C ARG A 479 -29.40 4.82 -8.81
N LEU A 480 -28.44 4.65 -7.90
CA LEU A 480 -27.02 4.62 -8.23
C LEU A 480 -26.66 3.37 -9.03
N ARG A 481 -27.06 2.17 -8.57
CA ARG A 481 -26.84 0.90 -9.29
C ARG A 481 -27.44 0.91 -10.70
N ARG A 482 -28.61 1.55 -10.90
CA ARG A 482 -29.20 1.79 -12.23
C ARG A 482 -28.42 2.79 -13.10
N LYS A 483 -27.78 3.83 -12.52
CA LYS A 483 -26.87 4.72 -13.27
C LYS A 483 -25.60 3.98 -13.69
N THR A 484 -24.95 3.25 -12.79
CA THR A 484 -23.73 2.49 -13.10
C THR A 484 -23.99 1.41 -14.15
N LEU A 485 -25.11 0.66 -14.04
CA LEU A 485 -25.52 -0.32 -15.06
C LEU A 485 -25.86 0.33 -16.41
N LYS A 486 -26.37 1.58 -16.45
CA LYS A 486 -26.51 2.32 -17.71
C LYS A 486 -25.16 2.76 -18.29
N SER A 487 -24.21 3.18 -17.45
CA SER A 487 -22.85 3.52 -17.89
C SER A 487 -22.17 2.30 -18.54
N ILE A 488 -22.22 1.16 -17.85
CA ILE A 488 -21.61 -0.10 -18.33
C ILE A 488 -22.32 -0.61 -19.59
N LYS A 489 -23.66 -0.59 -19.65
CA LYS A 489 -24.41 -0.94 -20.88
C LYS A 489 -24.24 0.05 -22.05
N ASN A 490 -23.70 1.24 -21.81
CA ASN A 490 -23.29 2.15 -22.88
C ASN A 490 -21.85 1.88 -23.33
N GLN A 491 -20.96 1.44 -22.42
CA GLN A 491 -19.61 1.00 -22.78
C GLN A 491 -19.64 -0.32 -23.56
N THR A 492 -20.38 -1.34 -23.12
CA THR A 492 -20.56 -2.60 -23.86
C THR A 492 -21.49 -2.48 -25.09
N LYS A 493 -21.76 -1.25 -25.55
CA LYS A 493 -22.35 -0.94 -26.85
C LYS A 493 -21.41 -0.15 -27.77
N ALA A 494 -20.21 0.21 -27.30
CA ALA A 494 -19.19 0.91 -28.08
C ALA A 494 -18.25 -0.05 -28.85
N GLU A 495 -18.21 -1.33 -28.45
CA GLU A 495 -17.43 -2.39 -29.12
C GLU A 495 -18.40 -3.29 -29.90
N PRO A 496 -18.49 -3.08 -31.23
CA PRO A 496 -18.02 -4.12 -32.14
C PRO A 496 -17.31 -3.54 -33.38
N TYR A 497 -16.30 -2.69 -33.17
CA TYR A 497 -15.58 -2.00 -34.27
C TYR A 497 -14.04 -1.95 -34.14
N ILE A 498 -13.43 -2.83 -33.32
CA ILE A 498 -11.96 -2.94 -33.22
C ILE A 498 -11.51 -4.42 -33.31
N GLU A 499 -12.05 -5.18 -34.28
CA GLU A 499 -11.52 -6.52 -34.58
C GLU A 499 -11.72 -6.93 -36.06
N LYS A 500 -11.17 -6.11 -36.98
CA LYS A 500 -10.88 -6.48 -38.39
C LYS A 500 -10.10 -5.36 -39.10
N ALA A 501 -8.78 -5.31 -38.86
CA ALA A 501 -7.86 -4.42 -39.59
C ALA A 501 -6.43 -4.99 -39.58
N ASN A 502 -6.17 -6.01 -40.41
CA ASN A 502 -4.80 -6.48 -40.65
C ASN A 502 -4.03 -5.38 -41.38
N PHE A 503 -3.06 -4.75 -40.72
CA PHE A 503 -2.28 -3.65 -41.30
C PHE A 503 -1.13 -4.16 -42.18
N THR A 504 -1.49 -4.70 -43.34
CA THR A 504 -0.58 -4.91 -44.48
C THR A 504 -1.37 -4.73 -45.78
N GLU A 505 -1.47 -3.49 -46.26
CA GLU A 505 -1.12 -3.14 -47.65
C GLU A 505 -1.23 -1.62 -47.93
N THR A 506 -0.62 -1.22 -49.04
CA THR A 506 -0.40 0.16 -49.48
C THR A 506 -1.69 0.95 -49.75
N TYR A 507 -1.71 2.22 -49.34
CA TYR A 507 -2.62 3.22 -49.90
C TYR A 507 -1.84 4.38 -50.52
N THR A 508 -1.81 4.43 -51.85
CA THR A 508 -1.44 5.61 -52.63
C THR A 508 -2.68 6.22 -53.27
N GLN A 509 -2.64 7.55 -53.44
CA GLN A 509 -3.52 8.39 -54.27
C GLN A 509 -4.94 8.79 -53.77
N ARG A 510 -5.20 10.09 -54.05
CA ARG A 510 -6.49 10.71 -54.44
C ARG A 510 -7.59 10.87 -53.39
N CYS A 511 -7.40 11.90 -52.56
CA CYS A 511 -8.51 12.73 -52.08
C CYS A 511 -9.25 13.39 -53.26
N THR A 512 -10.50 13.02 -53.51
CA THR A 512 -11.43 13.82 -54.33
C THR A 512 -12.26 14.74 -53.42
N ILE A 513 -11.96 16.04 -53.45
CA ILE A 513 -12.69 17.06 -52.68
C ILE A 513 -13.98 17.43 -53.39
N ASN A 514 -15.14 17.15 -52.78
CA ASN A 514 -16.39 17.78 -53.15
C ASN A 514 -16.54 19.11 -52.40
N LYS A 515 -16.73 20.20 -53.14
CA LYS A 515 -16.90 21.56 -52.62
C LYS A 515 -18.29 21.75 -52.01
N PRO A 516 -18.41 22.61 -50.98
CA PRO A 516 -19.36 23.71 -51.00
C PRO A 516 -18.65 25.00 -51.45
N SER A 517 -19.35 25.82 -52.24
CA SER A 517 -18.77 27.00 -52.89
C SER A 517 -18.88 28.27 -52.05
N PHE A 518 -17.75 28.95 -51.82
CA PHE A 518 -17.71 30.39 -51.59
C PHE A 518 -16.60 31.04 -52.42
N ASN A 519 -16.92 32.17 -53.04
CA ASN A 519 -16.03 32.90 -53.95
C ASN A 519 -15.27 33.99 -53.20
N PHE A 520 -13.94 34.05 -53.36
CA PHE A 520 -13.19 35.32 -53.37
C PHE A 520 -12.08 35.26 -54.43
N LYS A 521 -11.80 36.40 -55.06
CA LYS A 521 -10.85 36.50 -56.18
C LYS A 521 -9.41 36.66 -55.69
N ASN A 522 -8.49 35.96 -56.34
CA ASN A 522 -7.04 36.18 -56.22
C ASN A 522 -6.62 37.47 -56.96
N PRO A 523 -5.51 38.10 -56.51
CA PRO A 523 -4.53 38.62 -57.44
C PRO A 523 -3.08 38.19 -57.11
N SER A 524 -2.44 37.52 -58.07
CA SER A 524 -1.00 37.54 -58.42
C SER A 524 0.10 37.83 -57.38
N GLY A 525 1.05 36.89 -57.18
CA GLY A 525 2.35 37.15 -56.50
C GLY A 525 3.39 36.02 -56.67
N LYS A 526 4.52 36.31 -57.34
CA LYS A 526 5.59 35.37 -57.79
C LYS A 526 6.51 34.82 -56.67
N GLY A 527 7.15 33.65 -56.91
CA GLY A 527 8.26 33.06 -56.10
C GLY A 527 7.83 31.79 -55.33
N ALA A 528 8.41 30.57 -55.44
CA ALA A 528 9.72 30.07 -55.92
C ALA A 528 10.95 30.53 -55.12
N THR A 529 11.88 29.67 -54.64
CA THR A 529 11.99 28.17 -54.64
C THR A 529 13.14 27.71 -53.72
N VAL A 530 12.92 26.81 -52.74
CA VAL A 530 13.97 25.91 -52.17
C VAL A 530 13.34 24.64 -51.56
N PHE A 531 13.07 23.58 -52.35
CA PHE A 531 12.83 22.22 -51.78
C PHE A 531 13.08 21.06 -52.76
N GLU A 532 13.98 21.23 -53.74
CA GLU A 532 14.02 20.39 -54.95
C GLU A 532 15.43 19.85 -55.29
N LYS A 533 16.24 19.50 -54.27
CA LYS A 533 17.64 19.07 -54.49
C LYS A 533 18.19 17.89 -53.65
N LEU A 534 17.35 17.17 -52.89
CA LEU A 534 17.78 15.99 -52.13
C LEU A 534 16.78 14.81 -52.24
N ASN A 535 16.47 14.40 -53.47
CA ASN A 535 15.82 13.11 -53.71
C ASN A 535 16.24 12.51 -55.05
N ASN A 536 17.35 11.75 -55.06
CA ASN A 536 17.78 10.94 -56.20
C ASN A 536 18.87 9.93 -55.77
N SER A 537 18.48 8.66 -55.53
CA SER A 537 19.28 7.44 -55.77
C SER A 537 18.52 6.18 -55.33
N VAL A 538 18.09 5.38 -56.33
CA VAL A 538 17.95 3.90 -56.36
C VAL A 538 17.48 3.18 -55.07
N GLN A 539 16.27 2.63 -54.89
CA GLN A 539 15.34 1.82 -55.73
C GLN A 539 15.56 0.29 -55.64
N PHE A 540 14.50 -0.40 -55.16
CA PHE A 540 14.07 -1.82 -55.27
C PHE A 540 14.90 -2.82 -56.12
N CYS A 541 15.00 -4.10 -55.74
CA CYS A 541 13.88 -5.06 -55.70
C CYS A 541 14.00 -6.21 -54.68
N ASN A 542 12.86 -6.84 -54.38
CA ASN A 542 12.74 -8.23 -53.92
C ASN A 542 12.35 -9.08 -55.13
N GLU A 543 12.94 -10.28 -55.30
CA GLU A 543 12.18 -11.48 -55.70
C GLU A 543 12.98 -12.79 -55.48
N ASP A 544 12.27 -13.90 -55.74
CA ASP A 544 12.70 -15.30 -55.75
C ASP A 544 12.89 -16.13 -54.47
N ARG A 545 12.50 -17.41 -54.62
CA ARG A 545 12.55 -18.50 -53.65
C ARG A 545 13.29 -19.70 -54.25
N ASN A 546 13.80 -20.55 -53.34
CA ASN A 546 14.25 -21.93 -53.56
C ASN A 546 15.64 -22.15 -54.18
N ASN A 547 16.25 -23.25 -53.74
CA ASN A 547 17.52 -23.84 -54.19
C ASN A 547 18.78 -22.96 -54.10
N ILE A 548 19.67 -23.33 -53.17
CA ILE A 548 20.87 -24.13 -53.49
C ILE A 548 21.42 -24.78 -52.20
N LYS A 549 21.98 -25.99 -52.31
CA LYS A 549 22.82 -26.60 -51.28
C LYS A 549 24.29 -26.41 -51.68
N MET A 550 25.17 -26.06 -50.74
CA MET A 550 26.32 -26.90 -50.34
C MET A 550 27.15 -26.25 -49.23
N GLU A 551 28.08 -27.02 -48.67
CA GLU A 551 28.84 -26.73 -47.46
C GLU A 551 30.17 -26.01 -47.78
N THR A 552 30.56 -25.04 -46.96
CA THR A 552 31.94 -24.49 -46.94
C THR A 552 32.65 -24.84 -45.64
N LYS A 553 33.81 -25.48 -45.78
CA LYS A 553 34.54 -26.16 -44.69
C LYS A 553 35.10 -25.22 -43.60
N SER A 554 35.13 -23.91 -43.86
CA SER A 554 35.63 -22.86 -42.96
C SER A 554 34.85 -22.72 -41.65
N ASP A 555 33.53 -22.86 -41.73
CA ASP A 555 32.64 -22.35 -40.68
C ASP A 555 32.53 -23.36 -39.52
N VAL A 556 32.73 -24.64 -39.83
CA VAL A 556 32.84 -25.73 -38.85
C VAL A 556 34.05 -25.52 -37.94
N ASP A 557 35.22 -25.15 -38.49
CA ASP A 557 36.44 -24.89 -37.71
C ASP A 557 36.30 -23.64 -36.82
N ALA A 558 35.59 -22.60 -37.29
CA ALA A 558 35.29 -21.42 -36.49
C ALA A 558 34.38 -21.77 -35.29
N ILE A 559 33.31 -22.53 -35.52
CA ILE A 559 32.39 -23.00 -34.47
C ILE A 559 33.09 -23.95 -33.49
N GLN A 560 33.99 -24.81 -33.98
CA GLN A 560 34.74 -25.74 -33.13
C GLN A 560 35.74 -25.00 -32.22
N LYS A 561 36.51 -24.04 -32.76
CA LYS A 561 37.38 -23.16 -31.95
C LYS A 561 36.61 -22.39 -30.87
N ALA A 562 35.43 -21.89 -31.19
CA ALA A 562 34.55 -21.23 -30.21
C ALA A 562 34.10 -22.19 -29.10
N ARG A 563 33.74 -23.44 -29.44
CA ARG A 563 33.36 -24.48 -28.47
C ARG A 563 34.50 -24.87 -27.53
N ASP A 564 35.71 -25.05 -28.05
CA ASP A 564 36.83 -25.50 -27.23
C ASP A 564 37.40 -24.36 -26.35
N GLY A 565 37.32 -23.10 -26.79
CA GLY A 565 37.54 -21.94 -25.91
C GLY A 565 36.57 -21.91 -24.72
N VAL A 566 35.29 -22.23 -24.93
CA VAL A 566 34.28 -22.33 -23.85
C VAL A 566 34.54 -23.53 -22.92
N LYS A 567 35.09 -24.64 -23.42
CA LYS A 567 35.56 -25.74 -22.54
C LYS A 567 36.74 -25.29 -21.69
N ALA A 568 37.79 -24.72 -22.28
CA ALA A 568 38.98 -24.26 -21.58
C ALA A 568 38.63 -23.24 -20.46
N ALA A 569 37.74 -22.29 -20.75
CA ALA A 569 37.24 -21.33 -19.76
C ALA A 569 36.45 -21.98 -18.60
N ARG A 570 35.75 -23.11 -18.86
CA ARG A 570 35.07 -23.89 -17.81
C ARG A 570 36.07 -24.70 -16.97
N GLU A 571 37.11 -25.28 -17.57
CA GLU A 571 38.13 -26.03 -16.82
C GLU A 571 39.02 -25.12 -15.99
N ALA A 572 39.42 -23.96 -16.50
CA ALA A 572 40.11 -22.93 -15.71
C ALA A 572 39.30 -22.51 -14.47
N LYS A 573 37.98 -22.29 -14.61
CA LYS A 573 37.08 -22.04 -13.47
C LYS A 573 36.95 -23.24 -12.51
N LYS A 574 37.05 -24.47 -13.01
CA LYS A 574 36.99 -25.71 -12.20
C LYS A 574 38.27 -25.88 -11.37
N LEU A 575 39.44 -25.67 -11.98
CA LEU A 575 40.75 -25.68 -11.32
C LEU A 575 40.88 -24.56 -10.28
N ALA A 576 40.49 -23.33 -10.61
CA ALA A 576 40.48 -22.22 -9.65
C ALA A 576 39.57 -22.50 -8.41
N LYS A 577 38.45 -23.21 -8.61
CA LYS A 577 37.56 -23.63 -7.53
C LYS A 577 38.12 -24.80 -6.70
N GLN A 578 38.99 -25.64 -7.27
CA GLN A 578 39.74 -26.67 -6.53
C GLN A 578 40.91 -26.06 -5.74
N ALA A 579 41.64 -25.10 -6.32
CA ALA A 579 42.71 -24.37 -5.64
C ALA A 579 42.21 -23.68 -4.36
N LYS A 580 41.08 -22.95 -4.43
CA LYS A 580 40.44 -22.35 -3.25
C LYS A 580 39.93 -23.35 -2.19
N LYS A 581 39.94 -24.66 -2.47
CA LYS A 581 39.60 -25.71 -1.49
C LYS A 581 40.82 -26.38 -0.83
N LYS A 582 42.05 -25.93 -1.14
CA LYS A 582 43.31 -26.42 -0.54
C LYS A 582 44.00 -25.45 0.42
N VAL A 583 43.45 -24.24 0.64
CA VAL A 583 44.11 -23.16 1.41
C VAL A 583 43.54 -23.00 2.84
N CYS A 584 42.66 -23.90 3.29
CA CYS A 584 42.12 -23.91 4.66
C CYS A 584 42.38 -25.26 5.35
N LEU A 585 43.63 -25.57 5.71
CA LEU A 585 43.99 -26.73 6.53
C LEU A 585 45.42 -26.63 7.17
N SER A 586 45.72 -25.47 7.77
CA SER A 586 46.95 -25.13 8.52
C SER A 586 46.72 -23.76 9.18
N ASP A 587 46.97 -23.48 10.47
CA ASP A 587 47.57 -24.25 11.58
C ASP A 587 46.86 -23.95 12.93
N THR A 588 47.27 -24.60 14.02
CA THR A 588 46.78 -24.33 15.39
C THR A 588 47.88 -24.44 16.45
N LYS A 589 47.67 -23.81 17.63
CA LYS A 589 48.56 -23.74 18.84
C LYS A 589 49.71 -22.69 18.72
N THR A 590 50.24 -22.07 19.78
CA THR A 590 50.08 -22.26 21.26
C THR A 590 50.39 -20.97 22.09
N THR A 591 49.68 -20.78 23.20
CA THR A 591 50.06 -20.20 24.54
C THR A 591 50.94 -18.93 24.77
N GLU A 592 50.42 -18.06 25.67
CA GLU A 592 51.05 -17.51 26.91
C GLU A 592 51.92 -16.21 26.99
N VAL A 593 51.32 -15.15 27.57
CA VAL A 593 51.56 -14.57 28.94
C VAL A 593 52.86 -13.77 29.29
N LEU A 594 52.71 -12.81 30.24
CA LEU A 594 53.69 -12.00 31.03
C LEU A 594 54.33 -10.70 30.47
N VAL A 595 53.78 -9.54 30.92
CA VAL A 595 54.37 -8.58 31.90
C VAL A 595 55.67 -7.75 31.59
N ASP A 596 55.43 -6.42 31.56
CA ASP A 596 56.20 -5.24 32.07
C ASP A 596 57.53 -4.69 31.50
N SER A 597 57.48 -3.35 31.39
CA SER A 597 58.47 -2.37 31.92
C SER A 597 59.57 -1.71 31.03
N LYS A 598 59.40 -0.38 30.91
CA LYS A 598 60.33 0.71 31.30
C LYS A 598 61.37 1.34 30.34
N VAL A 599 61.25 2.69 30.31
CA VAL A 599 62.32 3.73 30.39
C VAL A 599 63.08 4.11 29.11
N SER A 600 62.66 5.23 28.49
CA SER A 600 63.30 6.57 28.55
C SER A 600 63.00 7.42 27.31
N ASN A 601 63.26 8.74 27.26
CA ASN A 601 62.85 9.87 28.12
C ASN A 601 63.26 11.17 27.35
N LYS A 602 62.61 12.33 27.57
CA LYS A 602 62.82 13.67 26.93
C LYS A 602 61.94 13.98 25.70
N THR A 603 61.25 15.13 25.58
CA THR A 603 60.97 16.20 26.59
C THR A 603 59.57 16.80 26.39
N ILE A 604 58.76 16.67 27.45
CA ILE A 604 57.80 17.61 28.03
C ILE A 604 57.69 19.01 27.35
N GLU A 605 56.50 19.41 26.92
CA GLU A 605 55.69 20.42 27.65
C GLU A 605 54.19 20.37 27.26
N ASN A 606 53.35 20.24 28.30
CA ASN A 606 52.03 20.85 28.55
C ASN A 606 50.93 20.93 27.45
N SER A 607 49.65 20.60 27.70
CA SER A 607 48.95 20.28 28.98
C SER A 607 47.67 19.43 28.81
N THR A 608 47.17 18.90 29.96
CA THR A 608 45.75 18.57 30.26
C THR A 608 45.00 17.49 29.44
N GLU A 609 45.23 16.23 29.85
CA GLU A 609 44.21 15.27 30.32
C GLU A 609 42.84 15.04 29.61
N HIS A 610 42.74 13.83 29.03
CA HIS A 610 41.83 12.73 29.42
C HIS A 610 40.30 12.69 29.09
N LYS A 611 39.98 11.63 28.32
CA LYS A 611 38.94 10.58 28.53
C LYS A 611 37.45 10.84 28.20
N LYS A 612 36.95 9.92 27.36
CA LYS A 612 35.55 9.40 27.23
C LYS A 612 34.41 10.36 26.88
N LYS A 613 34.02 10.30 25.59
CA LYS A 613 32.65 10.33 25.01
C LYS A 613 32.79 9.64 23.63
N VAL A 614 31.89 8.81 23.09
CA VAL A 614 30.42 8.73 23.19
C VAL A 614 29.79 10.08 22.88
N GLY A 615 29.93 10.50 21.62
CA GLY A 615 29.32 11.71 21.07
C GLY A 615 28.32 11.34 19.96
N ASN A 616 27.13 11.94 20.01
CA ASN A 616 26.13 11.82 18.95
C ASN A 616 26.64 12.50 17.67
N CYS A 617 26.54 11.83 16.52
CA CYS A 617 26.61 12.54 15.25
C CYS A 617 25.38 13.45 15.15
N SER A 618 25.61 14.77 15.10
CA SER A 618 24.58 15.78 15.37
C SER A 618 24.60 16.83 14.27
N ILE A 619 23.56 16.84 13.42
CA ILE A 619 22.94 17.98 12.69
C ILE A 619 23.79 18.90 11.78
N ASP A 620 25.10 19.08 12.01
CA ASP A 620 25.93 20.15 11.44
C ASP A 620 26.42 19.92 9.99
N GLU A 621 25.91 18.91 9.29
CA GLU A 621 26.24 18.65 7.87
C GLU A 621 25.22 19.25 6.88
N VAL A 622 24.04 19.64 7.34
CA VAL A 622 22.96 20.15 6.46
C VAL A 622 23.27 21.57 5.92
N ASP A 623 23.88 22.43 6.74
CA ASP A 623 24.14 23.83 6.38
C ASP A 623 25.13 24.03 5.23
N ARG A 624 25.96 23.02 4.90
CA ARG A 624 26.92 23.13 3.77
C ARG A 624 26.23 23.13 2.40
N ALA A 625 24.99 22.66 2.29
CA ALA A 625 24.28 22.60 1.02
C ALA A 625 23.86 23.98 0.46
N GLU A 626 23.58 24.97 1.32
CA GLU A 626 23.20 26.32 0.87
C GLU A 626 24.41 27.24 0.61
N ILE A 627 25.55 27.00 1.29
CA ILE A 627 26.75 27.85 1.20
C ILE A 627 27.38 27.83 -0.20
N GLY A 628 27.38 26.69 -0.90
CA GLY A 628 27.98 26.58 -2.24
C GLY A 628 27.36 27.55 -3.26
N SER A 629 26.03 27.70 -3.22
CA SER A 629 25.28 28.64 -4.07
C SER A 629 25.74 30.10 -3.89
N MET A 630 26.03 30.51 -2.64
CA MET A 630 26.56 31.84 -2.36
C MET A 630 28.02 32.00 -2.79
N GLN A 631 28.85 30.96 -2.67
CA GLN A 631 30.26 31.02 -3.07
C GLN A 631 30.43 31.10 -4.60
N ASP A 632 29.67 30.32 -5.37
CA ASP A 632 29.63 30.41 -6.84
C ASP A 632 29.16 31.81 -7.29
N THR A 633 28.12 32.34 -6.63
CA THR A 633 27.63 33.70 -6.89
C THR A 633 28.70 34.76 -6.57
N LEU A 634 29.47 34.59 -5.49
CA LEU A 634 30.57 35.49 -5.12
C LEU A 634 31.72 35.45 -6.14
N GLN A 635 32.08 34.26 -6.65
CA GLN A 635 33.09 34.12 -7.69
C GLN A 635 32.66 34.82 -8.98
N LEU A 636 31.41 34.60 -9.42
CA LEU A 636 30.87 35.26 -10.62
C LEU A 636 30.86 36.79 -10.47
N LEU A 637 30.48 37.29 -9.29
CA LEU A 637 30.42 38.73 -9.00
C LEU A 637 31.82 39.38 -8.92
N ASN A 638 32.85 38.62 -8.49
CA ASN A 638 34.25 39.07 -8.55
C ASN A 638 34.84 39.00 -9.97
N LEU A 639 34.46 37.99 -10.78
CA LEU A 639 34.84 37.89 -12.19
C LEU A 639 34.28 39.08 -13.00
N LEU A 640 33.02 39.45 -12.76
CA LEU A 640 32.37 40.63 -13.33
C LEU A 640 33.05 41.94 -12.89
N LYS A 641 33.39 42.11 -11.60
CA LYS A 641 34.17 43.26 -11.11
C LYS A 641 35.54 43.37 -11.79
N THR A 642 36.16 42.25 -12.16
CA THR A 642 37.47 42.23 -12.82
C THR A 642 37.36 42.61 -14.31
N LYS A 643 36.33 42.11 -15.02
CA LYS A 643 36.06 42.52 -16.41
C LYS A 643 35.58 43.98 -16.53
N LEU A 644 34.73 44.45 -15.61
CA LEU A 644 34.30 45.86 -15.59
C LEU A 644 35.44 46.85 -15.29
N LYS A 645 36.52 46.40 -14.63
CA LYS A 645 37.75 47.19 -14.42
C LYS A 645 38.71 47.20 -15.61
N SER A 646 38.45 46.42 -16.66
CA SER A 646 39.30 46.34 -17.87
C SER A 646 38.62 46.91 -19.13
N ALA A 647 37.39 47.41 -19.02
CA ALA A 647 36.73 48.20 -20.08
C ALA A 647 37.20 49.66 -20.07
N SER A 648 37.33 50.28 -21.25
CA SER A 648 37.74 51.68 -21.38
C SER A 648 36.55 52.64 -21.22
N PRO A 649 36.73 53.91 -20.82
CA PRO A 649 35.61 54.80 -20.49
C PRO A 649 34.71 55.24 -21.66
N ASN A 650 35.05 54.92 -22.92
CA ASN A 650 34.41 55.51 -24.11
C ASN A 650 33.52 54.53 -24.91
N ASP A 651 33.44 53.25 -24.54
CA ASP A 651 32.58 52.28 -25.24
C ASP A 651 31.11 52.46 -24.86
N GLN A 652 30.28 52.95 -25.79
CA GLN A 652 28.87 53.29 -25.53
C GLN A 652 27.91 52.07 -25.47
N ASP A 653 28.39 50.83 -25.65
CA ASP A 653 27.54 49.63 -25.60
C ASP A 653 28.12 48.48 -24.76
N ILE A 654 28.45 48.79 -23.50
CA ILE A 654 28.86 47.80 -22.48
C ILE A 654 27.78 46.72 -22.25
N GLY A 655 26.52 47.01 -22.59
CA GLY A 655 25.39 46.13 -22.35
C GLY A 655 25.42 44.81 -23.12
N ASN A 656 25.91 44.85 -24.37
CA ASN A 656 25.93 43.70 -25.29
C ASN A 656 27.18 42.81 -25.18
N VAL A 657 28.10 43.08 -24.24
CA VAL A 657 29.32 42.28 -24.05
C VAL A 657 28.96 40.85 -23.60
N PRO A 658 29.43 39.79 -24.28
CA PRO A 658 29.12 38.41 -23.91
C PRO A 658 29.90 37.93 -22.69
N VAL A 659 29.19 37.30 -21.75
CA VAL A 659 29.74 36.72 -20.50
C VAL A 659 29.89 35.19 -20.63
N GLY A 660 29.18 34.57 -21.56
CA GLY A 660 29.26 33.17 -21.98
C GLY A 660 28.55 32.98 -23.33
N GLU A 661 28.46 31.74 -23.82
CA GLU A 661 28.00 31.45 -25.20
C GLU A 661 26.61 32.01 -25.57
N ASN A 662 25.73 32.30 -24.59
CA ASN A 662 24.39 32.84 -24.81
C ASN A 662 23.93 33.77 -23.65
N LEU A 663 24.80 34.67 -23.14
CA LEU A 663 24.45 35.64 -22.08
C LEU A 663 25.21 36.97 -22.24
N THR A 664 24.49 38.09 -22.19
CA THR A 664 25.07 39.46 -22.18
C THR A 664 25.25 40.02 -20.77
N VAL A 665 26.04 41.09 -20.64
CA VAL A 665 26.11 41.89 -19.40
C VAL A 665 24.73 42.46 -19.01
N ASN A 666 23.91 42.88 -19.98
CA ASN A 666 22.54 43.36 -19.73
C ASN A 666 21.64 42.29 -19.09
N ASP A 667 21.71 41.03 -19.54
CA ASP A 667 20.92 39.93 -18.98
C ASP A 667 21.27 39.67 -17.52
N VAL A 668 22.58 39.68 -17.21
CA VAL A 668 23.09 39.51 -15.84
C VAL A 668 22.71 40.71 -14.97
N VAL A 669 22.82 41.94 -15.48
CA VAL A 669 22.42 43.16 -14.77
C VAL A 669 20.92 43.21 -14.51
N ASN A 670 20.09 42.75 -15.44
CA ASN A 670 18.63 42.70 -15.24
C ASN A 670 18.23 41.58 -14.28
N THR A 671 18.88 40.41 -14.35
CA THR A 671 18.71 39.33 -13.35
C THR A 671 19.11 39.80 -11.95
N LEU A 672 20.21 40.57 -11.83
CA LEU A 672 20.62 41.18 -10.56
C LEU A 672 19.66 42.26 -10.09
N LYS A 673 19.08 43.08 -10.99
CA LYS A 673 18.00 44.02 -10.63
C LYS A 673 16.77 43.30 -10.10
N ASP A 674 16.34 42.20 -10.71
CA ASP A 674 15.20 41.42 -10.24
C ASP A 674 15.48 40.79 -8.87
N ILE A 675 16.69 40.26 -8.64
CA ILE A 675 17.13 39.76 -7.32
C ILE A 675 17.17 40.89 -6.28
N VAL A 676 17.69 42.07 -6.63
CA VAL A 676 17.75 43.25 -5.73
C VAL A 676 16.38 43.86 -5.48
N ASN A 677 15.46 43.83 -6.45
CA ASN A 677 14.08 44.26 -6.26
C ASN A 677 13.33 43.29 -5.33
N VAL A 678 13.49 41.97 -5.52
CA VAL A 678 12.97 40.96 -4.58
C VAL A 678 13.57 41.12 -3.18
N ALA A 679 14.85 41.46 -3.06
CA ALA A 679 15.48 41.77 -1.77
C ALA A 679 14.88 43.02 -1.13
N LYS A 680 14.72 44.12 -1.89
CA LYS A 680 14.13 45.38 -1.40
C LYS A 680 12.66 45.25 -1.04
N ASP A 681 11.88 44.44 -1.77
CA ASP A 681 10.50 44.14 -1.42
C ASP A 681 10.43 43.35 -0.11
N VAL A 682 11.36 42.41 0.12
CA VAL A 682 11.47 41.67 1.39
C VAL A 682 11.93 42.57 2.54
N GLU A 683 12.91 43.46 2.33
CA GLU A 683 13.37 44.41 3.34
C GLU A 683 12.28 45.43 3.70
N ASN A 684 11.60 46.02 2.72
CA ASN A 684 10.49 46.95 2.96
C ASN A 684 9.33 46.27 3.71
N VAL A 685 8.93 45.05 3.32
CA VAL A 685 7.87 44.30 4.03
C VAL A 685 8.32 43.93 5.46
N THR A 686 9.59 43.58 5.66
CA THR A 686 10.12 43.26 6.99
C THR A 686 10.19 44.51 7.88
N ALA A 687 10.63 45.66 7.34
CA ALA A 687 10.68 46.93 8.05
C ALA A 687 9.27 47.44 8.42
N ILE A 688 8.29 47.29 7.53
CA ILE A 688 6.88 47.59 7.82
C ILE A 688 6.39 46.71 8.98
N VAL A 689 6.56 45.39 8.92
CA VAL A 689 6.15 44.47 9.99
C VAL A 689 6.87 44.75 11.32
N GLN A 690 8.17 45.11 11.30
CA GLN A 690 8.91 45.50 12.50
C GLN A 690 8.38 46.82 13.09
N SER A 691 8.10 47.83 12.26
CA SER A 691 7.59 49.14 12.72
C SER A 691 6.28 49.04 13.50
N MET A 692 5.47 48.01 13.22
CA MET A 692 4.15 47.82 13.83
C MET A 692 4.18 47.06 15.17
N ASN A 693 5.30 46.43 15.53
CA ASN A 693 5.46 45.76 16.83
C ASN A 693 6.01 46.69 17.93
N VAL A 694 6.40 47.92 17.60
CA VAL A 694 7.02 48.87 18.55
C VAL A 694 5.98 49.72 19.27
N GLN A 695 5.16 49.10 20.14
CA GLN A 695 4.34 49.81 21.14
C GLN A 695 4.29 49.17 22.54
N LYS A 696 5.13 48.17 22.85
CA LYS A 696 5.23 47.58 24.21
C LYS A 696 6.65 47.23 24.68
N SER A 697 7.52 48.24 24.81
CA SER A 697 8.60 48.20 25.81
C SER A 697 9.25 49.56 26.05
N GLY A 698 9.13 50.03 27.30
CA GLY A 698 10.01 50.99 27.98
C GLY A 698 9.85 50.70 29.48
N ASN A 699 10.89 50.71 30.33
CA ASN A 699 12.19 51.33 30.17
C ASN A 699 13.35 50.49 30.75
N GLU A 700 14.56 50.82 30.33
CA GLU A 700 15.80 50.69 31.12
C GLU A 700 16.05 52.04 31.86
N LYS A 701 16.89 52.25 32.88
CA LYS A 701 17.88 51.46 33.68
C LYS A 701 18.18 52.31 34.98
N VAL A 702 18.94 51.96 36.02
CA VAL A 702 19.78 50.80 36.42
C VAL A 702 19.90 50.79 37.98
N GLU A 703 20.34 49.67 38.57
CA GLU A 703 20.92 49.54 39.94
C GLU A 703 20.11 49.89 41.23
N SER A 704 20.66 49.37 42.33
CA SER A 704 20.14 49.39 43.70
C SER A 704 20.77 50.47 44.57
N ILE A 705 20.08 50.91 45.63
CA ILE A 705 20.64 50.87 46.99
C ILE A 705 19.52 50.92 48.06
N ILE A 706 19.83 50.35 49.22
CA ILE A 706 18.94 50.13 50.36
C ILE A 706 18.67 51.43 51.12
N ASN A 707 17.39 51.77 51.39
CA ASN A 707 16.93 52.01 52.78
C ASN A 707 15.42 52.17 53.01
N THR A 708 15.03 51.69 54.18
CA THR A 708 13.76 51.80 54.94
C THR A 708 13.72 53.07 55.83
N PRO A 709 12.63 53.42 56.56
CA PRO A 709 11.18 53.20 56.34
C PRO A 709 10.20 54.32 56.89
N VAL A 710 8.87 54.10 56.73
CA VAL A 710 7.67 54.63 57.45
C VAL A 710 7.56 56.13 57.88
N GLN A 711 6.46 56.81 57.50
CA GLN A 711 5.32 57.23 58.39
C GLN A 711 4.38 58.31 57.79
N LYS A 712 3.07 57.96 57.76
CA LYS A 712 1.87 58.80 58.07
C LYS A 712 1.59 60.06 57.17
N GLU A 713 0.37 60.58 57.05
CA GLU A 713 -0.86 60.40 57.85
C GLU A 713 -2.17 60.68 57.08
N LYS A 714 -3.31 60.43 57.76
CA LYS A 714 -4.68 60.96 57.58
C LYS A 714 -5.60 60.39 56.48
N ASN A 715 -6.75 59.92 56.97
CA ASN A 715 -7.97 59.47 56.29
C ASN A 715 -9.01 60.63 56.30
N PRO A 716 -10.14 60.58 55.56
CA PRO A 716 -11.35 59.86 56.02
C PRO A 716 -11.84 58.81 54.98
N GLN A 717 -12.41 57.64 55.33
CA GLN A 717 -13.72 57.39 55.99
C GLN A 717 -14.93 57.91 55.17
N ILE A 718 -16.06 57.20 55.02
CA ILE A 718 -16.58 55.92 55.58
C ILE A 718 -17.58 55.31 54.54
N GLU A 719 -18.04 54.05 54.48
CA GLU A 719 -18.11 52.83 55.32
C GLU A 719 -17.84 51.56 54.40
N VAL A 720 -17.59 50.27 54.74
CA VAL A 720 -17.87 49.35 55.88
C VAL A 720 -19.34 48.82 55.86
N LYS A 721 -19.71 47.52 56.00
CA LYS A 721 -19.06 46.20 56.28
C LYS A 721 -20.06 45.01 56.07
N PRO A 722 -19.88 43.73 56.52
CA PRO A 722 -18.68 42.89 56.79
C PRO A 722 -18.73 41.38 56.35
N ASP A 723 -17.55 40.76 56.19
CA ASP A 723 -16.97 39.54 56.85
C ASP A 723 -17.80 38.22 57.10
N ILE A 724 -17.25 37.04 57.49
CA ILE A 724 -15.90 36.66 58.00
C ILE A 724 -15.50 35.17 57.70
N LYS A 725 -14.28 34.80 58.13
CA LYS A 725 -13.56 33.48 58.08
C LYS A 725 -14.23 32.38 58.94
N GLY A 726 -13.87 31.09 58.98
CA GLY A 726 -12.81 30.22 58.42
C GLY A 726 -12.65 28.95 59.32
N VAL A 727 -11.80 27.95 59.01
CA VAL A 727 -11.33 26.87 59.94
C VAL A 727 -10.22 25.99 59.31
N ASP A 728 -9.40 25.32 60.15
CA ASP A 728 -8.20 24.52 59.80
C ASP A 728 -8.42 23.01 59.53
N ASP A 729 -7.33 22.32 59.15
CA ASP A 729 -7.22 20.88 58.83
C ASP A 729 -7.57 19.88 59.96
N LYS A 730 -8.22 18.75 59.59
CA LYS A 730 -7.84 17.39 60.01
C LYS A 730 -8.50 16.27 59.20
N LYS A 731 -7.90 15.07 59.26
CA LYS A 731 -8.25 13.87 58.47
C LYS A 731 -9.52 13.15 58.99
N GLY A 732 -10.30 12.59 58.08
CA GLY A 732 -11.39 11.62 58.32
C GLY A 732 -11.95 11.08 57.00
N GLU A 733 -12.37 9.81 56.97
CA GLU A 733 -12.79 9.11 55.75
C GLU A 733 -14.27 9.35 55.39
N ALA A 734 -14.61 9.31 54.09
CA ALA A 734 -15.98 9.25 53.58
C ALA A 734 -16.02 8.57 52.19
N GLU A 735 -17.12 7.89 51.88
CA GLU A 735 -17.18 6.89 50.80
C GLU A 735 -17.45 7.47 49.39
N GLY A 736 -16.96 6.77 48.35
CA GLY A 736 -17.24 7.07 46.95
C GLY A 736 -18.57 6.48 46.47
N LYS A 737 -19.45 7.32 45.92
CA LYS A 737 -20.81 6.95 45.45
C LYS A 737 -20.82 5.79 44.46
N SER A 738 -21.89 5.01 44.49
CA SER A 738 -21.99 3.74 43.78
C SER A 738 -22.14 3.89 42.26
N LYS A 739 -21.71 2.84 41.55
CA LYS A 739 -21.81 2.72 40.08
C LYS A 739 -23.26 2.71 39.55
N ALA A 740 -24.25 2.56 40.44
CA ALA A 740 -25.68 2.62 40.10
C ALA A 740 -26.20 4.06 40.08
N GLU A 741 -25.84 4.90 41.05
CA GLU A 741 -26.30 6.29 41.15
C GLU A 741 -25.81 7.14 39.98
N LEU A 742 -24.52 7.01 39.63
CA LEU A 742 -23.92 7.63 38.44
C LEU A 742 -24.60 7.21 37.12
N LYS A 743 -25.30 6.07 37.12
CA LYS A 743 -26.06 5.55 35.97
C LYS A 743 -27.51 6.07 35.96
N ALA A 744 -28.09 6.35 37.12
CA ALA A 744 -29.38 7.03 37.27
C ALA A 744 -29.30 8.51 36.88
N GLU A 745 -28.28 9.24 37.37
CA GLU A 745 -28.09 10.66 37.06
C GLU A 745 -27.89 10.90 35.54
N ARG A 746 -27.15 10.00 34.87
CA ARG A 746 -26.96 10.04 33.40
C ARG A 746 -28.24 9.73 32.63
N ARG A 747 -29.19 8.96 33.17
CA ARG A 747 -30.52 8.76 32.57
C ARG A 747 -31.40 10.00 32.70
N ALA A 748 -31.49 10.58 33.90
CA ALA A 748 -32.24 11.81 34.14
C ALA A 748 -31.80 12.96 33.22
N LYS A 749 -30.48 13.15 33.04
CA LYS A 749 -29.93 14.13 32.10
C LYS A 749 -30.25 13.85 30.63
N GLN A 750 -30.39 12.58 30.22
CA GLN A 750 -30.85 12.23 28.86
C GLN A 750 -32.35 12.42 28.66
N GLU A 751 -33.18 12.17 29.67
CA GLU A 751 -34.65 12.33 29.56
C GLU A 751 -35.05 13.80 29.54
N ALA A 752 -34.41 14.65 30.36
CA ALA A 752 -34.54 16.11 30.27
C ALA A 752 -34.21 16.65 28.86
N GLN A 753 -33.14 16.14 28.23
CA GLN A 753 -32.76 16.51 26.86
C GLN A 753 -33.74 15.98 25.78
N ARG A 754 -34.49 14.91 26.05
CA ARG A 754 -35.58 14.45 25.16
C ARG A 754 -36.83 15.32 25.29
N ALA A 755 -37.22 15.66 26.52
CA ALA A 755 -38.38 16.51 26.80
C ALA A 755 -38.24 17.90 26.13
N ALA A 756 -37.08 18.54 26.28
CA ALA A 756 -36.78 19.82 25.63
C ALA A 756 -36.88 19.78 24.09
N LYS A 757 -36.56 18.62 23.48
CA LYS A 757 -36.60 18.43 22.03
C LYS A 757 -38.00 18.14 21.49
N LEU A 758 -38.83 17.47 22.29
CA LEU A 758 -40.25 17.24 21.98
C LEU A 758 -41.03 18.56 22.00
N ALA A 759 -40.80 19.42 23.00
CA ALA A 759 -41.42 20.75 23.08
C ALA A 759 -41.17 21.60 21.82
N GLN A 760 -39.91 21.66 21.34
CA GLN A 760 -39.54 22.40 20.12
C GLN A 760 -40.13 21.84 18.82
N THR A 761 -40.81 20.69 18.84
CA THR A 761 -41.35 20.02 17.65
C THR A 761 -42.85 20.30 17.44
N GLN A 762 -43.57 20.87 18.41
CA GLN A 762 -45.03 21.04 18.33
C GLN A 762 -45.50 22.40 17.75
N GLU A 763 -44.67 23.45 17.72
CA GLU A 763 -45.08 24.79 17.27
C GLU A 763 -45.07 25.03 15.74
N LYS A 764 -44.86 24.00 14.92
CA LYS A 764 -44.71 24.16 13.44
C LYS A 764 -45.54 23.20 12.57
N GLU A 765 -46.79 22.91 12.95
CA GLU A 765 -47.72 22.28 12.00
C GLU A 765 -49.21 22.66 12.16
N GLN A 766 -49.55 23.92 11.89
CA GLN A 766 -50.91 24.32 11.47
C GLN A 766 -50.89 25.01 10.09
N LYS A 767 -52.03 24.98 9.38
CA LYS A 767 -52.18 25.08 7.90
C LYS A 767 -53.01 26.36 7.54
N PRO A 768 -53.56 26.61 6.31
CA PRO A 768 -53.49 25.89 5.02
C PRO A 768 -53.35 26.74 3.70
N ILE A 769 -52.72 26.12 2.69
CA ILE A 769 -53.15 25.97 1.27
C ILE A 769 -53.84 27.14 0.53
N THR A 770 -53.23 27.66 -0.57
CA THR A 770 -53.76 27.56 -1.97
C THR A 770 -52.75 28.02 -3.06
N LYS A 771 -53.08 27.75 -4.34
CA LYS A 771 -52.40 28.09 -5.62
C LYS A 771 -53.35 28.97 -6.47
N PRO A 772 -52.98 29.60 -7.62
CA PRO A 772 -51.84 29.32 -8.53
C PRO A 772 -51.03 30.58 -8.97
N LYS A 773 -50.30 30.49 -10.09
CA LYS A 773 -49.37 31.52 -10.62
C LYS A 773 -49.92 32.27 -11.83
N THR A 774 -49.55 33.54 -11.94
CA THR A 774 -49.31 34.28 -13.20
C THR A 774 -48.16 35.29 -13.01
N ALA A 775 -47.67 35.87 -14.10
CA ALA A 775 -46.65 36.94 -14.15
C ALA A 775 -47.28 38.16 -14.88
N PRO A 776 -46.59 39.30 -15.18
CA PRO A 776 -45.19 39.67 -14.94
C PRO A 776 -44.97 41.15 -14.49
N GLU A 777 -43.73 41.65 -14.65
CA GLU A 777 -43.33 43.06 -14.91
C GLU A 777 -43.32 44.19 -13.84
N LYS A 778 -42.34 45.10 -14.05
CA LYS A 778 -42.25 46.60 -13.92
C LYS A 778 -43.18 47.37 -12.95
N ALA A 779 -42.86 48.58 -12.45
CA ALA A 779 -41.66 49.41 -12.23
C ALA A 779 -42.14 50.81 -11.74
N LYS A 780 -41.23 51.73 -11.31
CA LYS A 780 -41.49 53.18 -11.01
C LYS A 780 -42.40 53.43 -9.77
N GLU A 781 -42.56 54.62 -9.14
CA GLU A 781 -41.83 55.90 -8.85
C GLU A 781 -42.65 56.58 -7.68
N VAL A 782 -42.34 57.69 -6.97
CA VAL A 782 -41.37 58.80 -6.98
C VAL A 782 -41.23 59.33 -5.50
N VAL A 783 -40.03 59.62 -4.94
CA VAL A 783 -39.43 60.96 -4.60
C VAL A 783 -40.24 61.84 -3.58
N ILE A 784 -39.69 62.48 -2.53
CA ILE A 784 -38.98 63.79 -2.41
C ILE A 784 -38.23 63.84 -1.03
N LYS A 785 -36.89 63.87 -0.93
CA LYS A 785 -35.90 64.99 -0.89
C LYS A 785 -35.87 65.93 0.35
N LYS A 786 -34.66 66.07 0.93
CA LYS A 786 -33.89 67.32 1.24
C LYS A 786 -32.48 66.88 1.72
N GLU A 787 -31.36 67.58 1.54
CA GLU A 787 -30.99 68.78 0.75
C GLU A 787 -29.49 68.64 0.31
N LYS A 788 -28.90 69.54 -0.50
CA LYS A 788 -27.56 69.27 -1.13
C LYS A 788 -26.80 70.49 -1.69
N SER A 789 -25.45 70.41 -1.70
CA SER A 789 -24.42 71.11 -2.54
C SER A 789 -23.28 71.75 -1.72
N PRO A 790 -22.10 72.11 -2.29
CA PRO A 790 -21.59 71.91 -3.67
C PRO A 790 -20.32 71.01 -3.77
N LYS A 791 -19.63 71.00 -4.92
CA LYS A 791 -18.36 70.27 -5.22
C LYS A 791 -17.16 71.23 -5.36
N PRO A 792 -15.92 70.71 -5.43
CA PRO A 792 -15.23 70.85 -6.73
C PRO A 792 -14.44 69.61 -7.25
N LYS A 793 -14.38 69.55 -8.59
CA LYS A 793 -13.37 68.98 -9.52
C LYS A 793 -12.60 67.67 -9.18
N THR A 794 -13.00 66.63 -9.92
CA THR A 794 -12.23 65.58 -10.62
C THR A 794 -10.72 65.39 -10.38
N LEU A 795 -10.34 64.16 -10.07
CA LEU A 795 -9.10 63.51 -10.55
C LEU A 795 -9.47 62.23 -11.31
N GLU A 796 -8.55 61.73 -12.15
CA GLU A 796 -8.86 60.70 -13.15
C GLU A 796 -9.06 59.30 -12.57
N LYS A 797 -9.84 58.46 -13.29
CA LYS A 797 -9.88 57.02 -12.99
C LYS A 797 -8.56 56.40 -13.44
N PRO A 798 -7.85 55.61 -12.59
CA PRO A 798 -6.77 54.78 -13.10
C PRO A 798 -7.33 53.83 -14.16
N LYS A 799 -6.59 53.68 -15.26
CA LYS A 799 -6.94 52.75 -16.36
C LYS A 799 -7.08 51.35 -15.77
N LYS A 800 -8.15 50.63 -16.15
CA LYS A 800 -8.27 49.20 -15.80
C LYS A 800 -7.01 48.47 -16.26
N SER A 801 -6.43 47.65 -15.39
CA SER A 801 -5.41 46.68 -15.77
C SER A 801 -5.95 45.80 -16.92
N GLN A 802 -5.04 45.41 -17.83
CA GLN A 802 -5.42 44.68 -19.04
C GLN A 802 -6.12 43.38 -18.68
N THR A 803 -7.37 43.21 -19.14
CA THR A 803 -8.10 41.94 -18.98
C THR A 803 -7.35 40.84 -19.68
N THR A 804 -6.81 39.89 -18.91
CA THR A 804 -6.26 38.63 -19.40
C THR A 804 -7.31 37.93 -20.27
N GLN A 805 -6.90 37.49 -21.46
CA GLN A 805 -7.78 36.86 -22.44
C GLN A 805 -8.08 35.41 -22.02
N LYS A 806 -8.97 35.26 -21.04
CA LYS A 806 -9.31 33.95 -20.46
C LYS A 806 -10.10 33.12 -21.46
N CYS A 807 -9.54 31.98 -21.89
CA CYS A 807 -10.30 30.99 -22.63
C CYS A 807 -11.42 30.42 -21.74
N ASN A 808 -12.62 30.24 -22.30
CA ASN A 808 -13.74 29.62 -21.59
C ASN A 808 -13.48 28.14 -21.27
N TRP A 809 -12.61 27.47 -22.03
CA TRP A 809 -12.10 26.14 -21.71
C TRP A 809 -10.83 26.29 -20.85
N PHE A 810 -10.72 25.46 -19.81
CA PHE A 810 -9.65 25.51 -18.79
C PHE A 810 -9.63 26.76 -17.88
N GLN A 811 -10.71 27.55 -17.83
CA GLN A 811 -10.83 28.68 -16.90
C GLN A 811 -10.59 28.30 -15.42
N HIS A 812 -10.87 27.04 -15.04
CA HIS A 812 -10.63 26.51 -13.68
C HIS A 812 -9.14 26.32 -13.34
N LEU A 813 -8.24 26.28 -14.33
CA LEU A 813 -6.79 26.31 -14.12
C LEU A 813 -6.26 27.74 -13.97
N HIS A 814 -6.93 28.72 -14.59
CA HIS A 814 -6.58 30.13 -14.52
C HIS A 814 -7.06 30.79 -13.20
N THR A 815 -6.76 30.16 -12.06
CA THR A 815 -6.74 30.88 -10.77
C THR A 815 -5.61 31.90 -10.80
N GLU A 816 -5.95 33.17 -10.66
CA GLU A 816 -4.98 34.27 -10.57
C GLU A 816 -4.22 34.19 -9.24
N HIS A 817 -3.12 33.43 -9.25
CA HIS A 817 -2.01 33.51 -8.31
C HIS A 817 -1.27 34.84 -8.52
N ASP A 818 -1.98 35.94 -8.27
CA ASP A 818 -1.67 37.24 -8.82
C ASP A 818 -0.50 37.90 -8.09
N LYS A 819 0.36 38.62 -8.83
CA LYS A 819 1.31 39.57 -8.23
C LYS A 819 0.55 40.71 -7.53
N GLU A 820 -0.70 40.99 -7.91
CA GLU A 820 -1.59 41.89 -7.16
C GLU A 820 -2.09 41.30 -5.82
N ALA A 821 -2.03 39.97 -5.62
CA ALA A 821 -2.39 39.37 -4.34
C ALA A 821 -1.40 39.72 -3.22
N LEU A 822 -0.14 40.01 -3.56
CA LEU A 822 0.86 40.57 -2.64
C LEU A 822 0.50 42.02 -2.25
N LYS A 823 0.02 42.84 -3.19
CA LYS A 823 -0.50 44.20 -2.92
C LYS A 823 -1.76 44.20 -2.04
N GLN A 824 -2.45 43.07 -1.93
CA GLN A 824 -3.62 42.87 -1.07
C GLN A 824 -3.27 42.31 0.32
N VAL A 825 -1.99 42.10 0.66
CA VAL A 825 -1.59 41.77 2.04
C VAL A 825 -1.82 43.02 2.89
N ALA A 826 -2.96 43.06 3.57
CA ALA A 826 -3.34 44.20 4.39
C ALA A 826 -2.32 44.41 5.50
N ILE A 827 -2.00 45.69 5.76
CA ILE A 827 -1.03 46.15 6.77
C ILE A 827 -1.30 45.55 8.17
N ASN A 828 -2.55 45.16 8.48
CA ASN A 828 -2.96 44.51 9.72
C ASN A 828 -3.16 42.98 9.61
N SER A 829 -2.34 42.25 8.85
CA SER A 829 -2.45 40.78 8.77
C SER A 829 -1.75 40.07 9.94
N ASN A 830 -2.48 39.30 10.75
CA ASN A 830 -1.95 38.45 11.83
C ASN A 830 -1.21 37.20 11.30
N LEU A 831 -0.25 37.38 10.38
CA LEU A 831 0.53 36.33 9.74
C LEU A 831 1.98 36.36 10.23
N HIS A 832 2.57 35.19 10.43
CA HIS A 832 3.95 35.07 10.88
C HIS A 832 4.95 35.46 9.78
N SER A 833 6.05 36.13 10.13
CA SER A 833 7.04 36.64 9.17
C SER A 833 7.66 35.53 8.30
N ALA A 834 7.92 34.35 8.87
CA ALA A 834 8.40 33.18 8.12
C ALA A 834 7.38 32.68 7.08
N VAL A 835 6.08 32.78 7.37
CA VAL A 835 5.00 32.42 6.44
C VAL A 835 4.93 33.44 5.29
N ILE A 836 5.10 34.73 5.58
CA ILE A 836 5.17 35.79 4.55
C ILE A 836 6.36 35.55 3.61
N LYS A 837 7.57 35.32 4.17
CA LYS A 837 8.79 34.99 3.41
C LYS A 837 8.58 33.77 2.49
N LEU A 838 8.00 32.69 3.03
CA LEU A 838 7.70 31.48 2.25
C LEU A 838 6.68 31.76 1.13
N GLY A 839 5.66 32.58 1.38
CA GLY A 839 4.67 32.95 0.36
C GLY A 839 5.31 33.68 -0.82
N VAL A 840 6.20 34.63 -0.55
CA VAL A 840 6.99 35.31 -1.60
C VAL A 840 7.87 34.31 -2.36
N GLN A 841 8.62 33.45 -1.66
CA GLN A 841 9.48 32.42 -2.28
C GLN A 841 8.73 31.38 -3.11
N LEU A 842 7.47 31.08 -2.75
CA LEU A 842 6.59 30.21 -3.54
C LEU A 842 6.09 30.93 -4.80
N ALA A 843 5.63 32.18 -4.67
CA ALA A 843 5.11 32.99 -5.78
C ALA A 843 6.19 33.31 -6.83
N SER A 844 7.40 33.68 -6.40
CA SER A 844 8.57 33.91 -7.28
C SER A 844 9.18 32.63 -7.84
N ARG A 845 8.69 31.45 -7.43
CA ARG A 845 9.21 30.12 -7.78
C ARG A 845 10.68 29.88 -7.44
N VAL A 846 11.24 30.60 -6.44
CA VAL A 846 12.58 30.30 -5.90
C VAL A 846 12.62 28.88 -5.33
N VAL A 847 11.59 28.48 -4.57
CA VAL A 847 11.49 27.10 -4.05
C VAL A 847 10.70 26.23 -5.04
N THR A 848 11.34 25.17 -5.55
CA THR A 848 10.79 24.23 -6.54
C THR A 848 10.99 22.77 -6.13
N GLY A 849 10.25 21.86 -6.78
CA GLY A 849 10.22 20.43 -6.38
C GLY A 849 9.39 20.16 -5.12
N SER A 850 8.90 18.93 -4.95
CA SER A 850 7.95 18.62 -3.87
C SER A 850 8.60 18.53 -2.47
N ASN A 851 9.88 18.18 -2.37
CA ASN A 851 10.56 18.08 -1.07
C ASN A 851 10.93 19.45 -0.52
N ALA A 852 11.66 20.28 -1.29
CA ALA A 852 12.05 21.62 -0.83
C ALA A 852 10.83 22.49 -0.47
N ARG A 853 9.73 22.39 -1.24
CA ARG A 853 8.45 23.05 -0.89
C ARG A 853 7.82 22.52 0.40
N CYS A 854 8.06 21.27 0.77
CA CYS A 854 7.59 20.67 2.02
C CYS A 854 8.48 21.01 3.21
N ILE A 855 9.80 20.95 3.06
CA ILE A 855 10.79 21.31 4.08
C ILE A 855 10.67 22.79 4.42
N ALA A 856 10.60 23.69 3.43
CA ALA A 856 10.43 25.13 3.65
C ALA A 856 9.08 25.48 4.31
N LEU A 857 8.02 24.68 4.08
CA LEU A 857 6.76 24.79 4.82
C LEU A 857 6.94 24.35 6.28
N LEU A 858 7.56 23.20 6.52
CA LEU A 858 7.78 22.66 7.85
C LEU A 858 8.68 23.57 8.71
N ASP A 859 9.73 24.16 8.14
CA ASP A 859 10.56 25.19 8.78
C ASP A 859 9.76 26.46 9.13
N ALA A 860 8.95 26.98 8.20
CA ALA A 860 8.09 28.13 8.46
C ALA A 860 7.05 27.84 9.57
N LEU A 861 6.52 26.62 9.62
CA LEU A 861 5.66 26.15 10.72
C LEU A 861 6.43 26.00 12.04
N LYS A 862 7.65 25.45 12.03
CA LYS A 862 8.50 25.31 13.22
C LYS A 862 8.76 26.68 13.87
N LYS A 863 9.11 27.67 13.05
CA LYS A 863 9.28 29.07 13.46
C LYS A 863 7.98 29.66 14.01
N MET A 864 6.85 29.47 13.30
CA MET A 864 5.53 29.92 13.77
C MET A 864 5.10 29.29 15.10
N VAL A 865 5.40 28.00 15.35
CA VAL A 865 5.09 27.31 16.62
C VAL A 865 5.93 27.85 17.77
N ARG A 866 7.24 28.02 17.55
CA ARG A 866 8.18 28.59 18.53
C ARG A 866 7.76 30.00 18.94
N ASP A 867 7.43 30.83 17.96
CA ASP A 867 7.14 32.27 18.11
C ASP A 867 5.66 32.56 18.42
N TYR A 868 4.81 31.52 18.57
CA TYR A 868 3.41 31.64 18.97
C TYR A 868 3.29 32.18 20.41
N ILE A 869 2.23 32.92 20.70
CA ILE A 869 1.91 33.43 22.05
C ILE A 869 0.40 33.21 22.30
N LEU A 870 0.05 32.60 23.42
CA LEU A 870 -1.33 32.22 23.72
C LEU A 870 -2.28 33.43 23.94
N PRO A 871 -3.34 33.61 23.13
CA PRO A 871 -4.35 34.63 23.37
C PRO A 871 -5.20 34.31 24.60
N ALA A 872 -5.41 35.31 25.47
CA ALA A 872 -6.20 35.17 26.68
C ALA A 872 -7.60 34.60 26.41
N LYS A 873 -8.04 33.63 27.23
CA LYS A 873 -9.30 32.86 27.10
C LYS A 873 -9.36 31.90 25.89
N THR A 874 -8.22 31.44 25.37
CA THR A 874 -8.18 30.38 24.35
C THR A 874 -7.28 29.21 24.76
N GLU A 875 -7.63 28.01 24.31
CA GLU A 875 -6.81 26.79 24.47
C GLU A 875 -5.71 26.76 23.40
N PHE A 876 -4.50 26.35 23.76
CA PHE A 876 -3.31 26.38 22.90
C PHE A 876 -3.54 25.77 21.52
N ALA A 877 -4.00 24.51 21.46
CA ALA A 877 -4.22 23.81 20.20
C ALA A 877 -5.27 24.51 19.30
N ARG A 878 -6.34 25.06 19.90
CA ARG A 878 -7.42 25.73 19.17
C ARG A 878 -6.99 27.09 18.61
N GLY A 879 -6.18 27.84 19.36
CA GLY A 879 -5.63 29.12 18.90
C GLY A 879 -4.58 28.93 17.80
N LEU A 880 -3.69 27.94 17.96
CA LEU A 880 -2.65 27.64 16.97
C LEU A 880 -3.24 27.11 15.64
N GLU A 881 -4.28 26.28 15.68
CA GLU A 881 -5.00 25.85 14.47
C GLU A 881 -5.64 27.02 13.71
N ALA A 882 -6.16 28.04 14.40
CA ALA A 882 -6.72 29.23 13.74
C ALA A 882 -5.64 30.05 13.00
N GLN A 883 -4.46 30.21 13.61
CA GLN A 883 -3.32 30.88 12.98
C GLN A 883 -2.72 30.04 11.84
N LEU A 884 -2.70 28.70 11.98
CA LEU A 884 -2.32 27.77 10.92
C LEU A 884 -3.28 27.90 9.72
N ALA A 885 -4.59 27.90 9.94
CA ALA A 885 -5.58 28.01 8.88
C ALA A 885 -5.44 29.32 8.07
N ALA A 886 -5.22 30.45 8.75
CA ALA A 886 -4.94 31.74 8.09
C ALA A 886 -3.62 31.70 7.27
N SER A 887 -2.57 31.13 7.85
CA SER A 887 -1.25 30.98 7.22
C SER A 887 -1.31 30.12 5.96
N LEU A 888 -2.01 28.99 6.00
CA LEU A 888 -2.18 28.10 4.87
C LEU A 888 -3.03 28.73 3.75
N ALA A 889 -4.10 29.47 4.11
CA ALA A 889 -4.91 30.18 3.13
C ALA A 889 -4.09 31.23 2.34
N PHE A 890 -3.18 31.94 3.00
CA PHE A 890 -2.24 32.84 2.33
C PHE A 890 -1.27 32.08 1.41
N LEU A 891 -0.59 31.04 1.91
CA LEU A 891 0.38 30.27 1.11
C LEU A 891 -0.25 29.63 -0.14
N TRP A 892 -1.47 29.10 -0.02
CA TRP A 892 -2.19 28.50 -1.14
C TRP A 892 -2.73 29.54 -2.14
N LYS A 893 -3.00 30.79 -1.71
CA LYS A 893 -3.27 31.92 -2.63
C LYS A 893 -2.01 32.29 -3.42
N MET A 894 -0.82 32.21 -2.82
CA MET A 894 0.45 32.48 -3.51
C MET A 894 0.80 31.41 -4.55
N ARG A 895 0.59 30.12 -4.24
CA ARG A 895 0.83 29.01 -5.18
C ARG A 895 0.08 27.74 -4.78
N ALA A 896 -0.57 27.07 -5.73
CA ALA A 896 -1.25 25.79 -5.52
C ALA A 896 -0.34 24.76 -4.81
N PRO A 897 -0.78 24.10 -3.72
CA PRO A 897 0.09 23.26 -2.90
C PRO A 897 0.45 21.92 -3.55
N SER A 898 1.63 21.41 -3.20
CA SER A 898 2.10 20.07 -3.59
C SER A 898 1.56 18.97 -2.65
N ALA A 899 1.55 17.71 -3.10
CA ALA A 899 0.99 16.60 -2.33
C ALA A 899 1.70 16.38 -0.99
N SER A 900 3.04 16.45 -0.97
CA SER A 900 3.85 16.41 0.25
C SER A 900 3.47 17.51 1.25
N GLN A 901 3.31 18.76 0.79
CA GLN A 901 2.85 19.87 1.64
C GLN A 901 1.48 19.58 2.27
N VAL A 902 0.52 19.05 1.50
CA VAL A 902 -0.82 18.70 2.02
C VAL A 902 -0.74 17.58 3.07
N ASN A 903 0.09 16.56 2.85
CA ASN A 903 0.22 15.44 3.77
C ASN A 903 0.98 15.81 5.05
N ALA A 904 2.02 16.64 4.97
CA ALA A 904 2.71 17.19 6.13
C ALA A 904 1.76 18.01 7.02
N ILE A 905 0.83 18.78 6.42
CA ILE A 905 -0.22 19.50 7.14
C ILE A 905 -1.22 18.54 7.81
N LYS A 906 -1.61 17.43 7.15
CA LYS A 906 -2.46 16.40 7.79
C LYS A 906 -1.78 15.83 9.04
N HIS A 907 -0.49 15.47 8.94
CA HIS A 907 0.31 14.95 10.05
C HIS A 907 0.39 15.96 11.20
N PHE A 908 0.81 17.20 10.89
CA PHE A 908 0.93 18.26 11.89
C PHE A 908 -0.41 18.54 12.61
N ARG A 909 -1.53 18.55 11.88
CA ARG A 909 -2.87 18.69 12.47
C ARG A 909 -3.26 17.52 13.37
N HIS A 910 -2.98 16.28 12.95
CA HIS A 910 -3.22 15.12 13.80
C HIS A 910 -2.45 15.28 15.12
N GLN A 911 -1.15 15.59 15.05
CA GLN A 911 -0.30 15.75 16.23
C GLN A 911 -0.74 16.91 17.13
N LEU A 912 -1.25 18.01 16.55
CA LEU A 912 -1.89 19.11 17.28
C LEU A 912 -3.15 18.66 18.03
N THR A 913 -3.95 17.75 17.46
CA THR A 913 -5.14 17.17 18.14
C THR A 913 -4.81 16.10 19.17
N GLN A 914 -3.60 15.55 19.20
CA GLN A 914 -3.12 14.59 20.21
C GLN A 914 -2.41 15.26 21.40
N LEU A 915 -2.49 16.59 21.54
CA LEU A 915 -2.03 17.31 22.72
C LEU A 915 -3.10 17.27 23.82
N PRO A 916 -2.81 16.73 25.03
CA PRO A 916 -3.74 16.81 26.16
C PRO A 916 -4.03 18.25 26.57
N ASN A 917 -5.27 18.54 26.97
CA ASN A 917 -5.75 19.89 27.32
C ASN A 917 -5.00 20.58 28.47
N ASN A 918 -4.19 19.84 29.24
CA ASN A 918 -3.49 20.30 30.45
C ASN A 918 -1.95 20.31 30.30
N VAL A 919 -1.40 20.28 29.07
CA VAL A 919 0.06 20.39 28.86
C VAL A 919 0.50 21.86 28.91
N ASP A 920 1.68 22.11 29.47
CA ASP A 920 2.30 23.43 29.50
C ASP A 920 2.63 23.96 28.09
N GLU A 921 2.61 25.28 27.92
CA GLU A 921 2.87 25.93 26.62
C GLU A 921 4.30 25.64 26.09
N PHE A 922 5.30 25.53 26.97
CA PHE A 922 6.66 25.19 26.58
C PHE A 922 6.77 23.75 26.07
N ASP A 923 6.22 22.79 26.80
CA ASP A 923 6.25 21.37 26.41
C ASP A 923 5.41 21.11 25.15
N ALA A 924 4.26 21.79 25.00
CA ALA A 924 3.45 21.73 23.79
C ALA A 924 4.21 22.25 22.55
N LYS A 925 4.86 23.42 22.66
CA LYS A 925 5.71 23.97 21.58
C LYS A 925 6.92 23.08 21.28
N LYS A 926 7.55 22.52 22.31
CA LYS A 926 8.72 21.64 22.16
C LYS A 926 8.35 20.36 21.42
N LYS A 927 7.31 19.65 21.89
CA LYS A 927 6.82 18.41 21.27
C LYS A 927 6.44 18.61 19.79
N LEU A 928 5.77 19.72 19.45
CA LEU A 928 5.41 20.02 18.05
C LEU A 928 6.63 20.33 17.16
N GLN A 929 7.70 20.93 17.71
CA GLN A 929 8.94 21.16 16.95
C GLN A 929 9.75 19.87 16.75
N GLU A 930 9.85 19.03 17.78
CA GLU A 930 10.48 17.69 17.69
C GLU A 930 9.73 16.77 16.70
N GLU A 931 8.41 16.90 16.61
CA GLU A 931 7.57 16.18 15.65
C GLU A 931 7.79 16.63 14.20
N ILE A 932 8.01 17.93 13.97
CA ILE A 932 8.42 18.47 12.66
C ILE A 932 9.79 17.90 12.25
N ASP A 933 10.77 17.91 13.16
CA ASP A 933 12.12 17.40 12.89
C ASP A 933 12.12 15.89 12.63
N ARG A 934 11.25 15.15 13.33
CA ARG A 934 11.04 13.72 13.08
C ARG A 934 10.43 13.47 11.70
N TYR A 935 9.41 14.25 11.32
CA TYR A 935 8.77 14.11 10.00
C TYR A 935 9.75 14.32 8.85
N ILE A 936 10.60 15.36 8.91
CA ILE A 936 11.63 15.61 7.88
C ILE A 936 12.58 14.40 7.79
N ARG A 937 13.17 14.01 8.93
CA ARG A 937 14.15 12.93 9.01
C ARG A 937 13.61 11.59 8.50
N GLU A 938 12.45 11.15 8.99
CA GLU A 938 11.91 9.82 8.69
C GLU A 938 11.23 9.79 7.31
N GLN A 939 10.42 10.79 6.99
CA GLN A 939 9.52 10.76 5.83
C GLN A 939 10.18 11.30 4.55
N ILE A 940 11.33 11.99 4.66
CA ILE A 940 12.05 12.57 3.53
C ILE A 940 13.48 12.02 3.46
N ASP A 941 14.28 12.16 4.51
CA ASP A 941 15.73 11.89 4.43
C ASP A 941 16.05 10.39 4.47
N MET A 942 15.54 9.66 5.47
CA MET A 942 15.66 8.20 5.57
C MET A 942 14.88 7.50 4.46
N ALA A 943 13.72 8.04 4.07
CA ALA A 943 12.95 7.54 2.94
C ALA A 943 13.75 7.63 1.62
N GLY A 944 14.42 8.77 1.38
CA GLY A 944 15.30 8.96 0.23
C GLY A 944 16.51 8.03 0.23
N GLU A 945 17.08 7.73 1.39
CA GLU A 945 18.20 6.79 1.55
C GLU A 945 17.79 5.34 1.23
N ALA A 946 16.66 4.89 1.79
CA ALA A 946 16.12 3.56 1.52
C ALA A 946 15.82 3.35 0.03
N ILE A 947 15.24 4.36 -0.64
CA ILE A 947 15.02 4.37 -2.08
C ILE A 947 16.37 4.34 -2.83
N SER A 948 17.36 5.12 -2.40
CA SER A 948 18.68 5.15 -3.02
C SER A 948 19.35 3.78 -3.01
N ILE A 949 19.38 3.11 -1.85
CA ILE A 949 19.88 1.74 -1.72
C ILE A 949 19.08 0.77 -2.62
N ALA A 950 17.76 0.89 -2.67
CA ALA A 950 16.90 0.03 -3.48
C ALA A 950 17.11 0.21 -5.00
N VAL A 951 17.32 1.44 -5.49
CA VAL A 951 17.58 1.72 -6.91
C VAL A 951 19.02 1.40 -7.29
N ARG A 952 20.01 1.69 -6.43
CA ARG A 952 21.41 1.31 -6.65
C ARG A 952 21.55 -0.19 -6.90
N ASN A 953 20.83 -1.01 -6.13
CA ASN A 953 20.76 -2.47 -6.30
C ASN A 953 20.06 -2.94 -7.60
N LYS A 954 19.60 -2.02 -8.47
CA LYS A 954 19.07 -2.29 -9.82
C LYS A 954 19.95 -1.71 -10.94
N ILE A 955 20.94 -0.87 -10.61
CA ILE A 955 21.92 -0.37 -11.58
C ILE A 955 23.02 -1.43 -11.74
N SER A 956 23.48 -1.61 -12.97
CA SER A 956 24.50 -2.58 -13.37
C SER A 956 25.67 -1.86 -14.04
N ASN A 957 26.89 -2.37 -13.85
CA ASN A 957 28.06 -1.82 -14.53
C ASN A 957 27.89 -1.91 -16.05
N GLY A 958 28.00 -0.77 -16.73
CA GLY A 958 27.75 -0.62 -18.17
C GLY A 958 26.35 -0.08 -18.55
N ASP A 959 25.45 0.17 -17.59
CA ASP A 959 24.14 0.76 -17.88
C ASP A 959 24.25 2.19 -18.46
N ASN A 960 23.52 2.46 -19.54
CA ASN A 960 23.07 3.79 -19.91
C ASN A 960 21.73 4.06 -19.22
N ILE A 961 21.71 5.02 -18.29
CA ILE A 961 20.54 5.38 -17.48
C ILE A 961 19.98 6.71 -17.97
N LEU A 962 18.72 6.71 -18.43
CA LEU A 962 18.04 7.94 -18.83
C LEU A 962 17.27 8.56 -17.66
N THR A 963 17.36 9.87 -17.49
CA THR A 963 16.50 10.64 -16.57
C THR A 963 15.98 11.93 -17.23
N TYR A 964 15.04 12.60 -16.59
CA TYR A 964 14.33 13.77 -17.13
C TYR A 964 14.21 14.90 -16.11
N GLY A 965 14.56 16.13 -16.53
CA GLY A 965 14.51 17.31 -15.67
C GLY A 965 15.51 17.25 -14.51
N CYS A 966 15.11 17.78 -13.33
CA CYS A 966 15.90 17.68 -12.10
C CYS A 966 15.02 17.28 -10.91
N SER A 967 15.25 16.07 -10.38
CA SER A 967 14.70 15.59 -9.12
C SER A 967 15.83 15.35 -8.13
N SER A 968 15.79 15.98 -6.95
CA SER A 968 16.82 15.82 -5.92
C SER A 968 16.98 14.39 -5.44
N LEU A 969 15.91 13.58 -5.49
CA LEU A 969 15.99 12.15 -5.18
C LEU A 969 16.76 11.37 -6.25
N ILE A 970 16.55 11.68 -7.54
CA ILE A 970 17.30 11.04 -8.64
C ILE A 970 18.76 11.50 -8.63
N GLU A 971 19.01 12.77 -8.32
CA GLU A 971 20.36 13.30 -8.11
C GLU A 971 21.10 12.50 -7.01
N ARG A 972 20.45 12.30 -5.86
CA ARG A 972 20.97 11.50 -4.73
C ARG A 972 21.24 10.05 -5.13
N ILE A 973 20.26 9.36 -5.74
CA ILE A 973 20.39 7.98 -6.26
C ILE A 973 21.64 7.84 -7.15
N LEU A 974 21.83 8.76 -8.09
CA LEU A 974 22.91 8.70 -9.07
C LEU A 974 24.28 8.97 -8.43
N LYS A 975 24.38 9.99 -7.55
CA LYS A 975 25.61 10.29 -6.80
C LYS A 975 26.02 9.14 -5.88
N GLU A 976 25.14 8.67 -5.00
CA GLU A 976 25.43 7.56 -4.07
C GLU A 976 25.67 6.21 -4.78
N SER A 977 25.24 6.06 -6.03
CA SER A 977 25.59 4.91 -6.88
C SER A 977 27.00 5.04 -7.47
N HIS A 978 27.41 6.25 -7.88
CA HIS A 978 28.75 6.51 -8.39
C HIS A 978 29.81 6.45 -7.28
N GLU A 979 29.52 7.02 -6.11
CA GLU A 979 30.35 6.96 -4.90
C GLU A 979 30.53 5.52 -4.39
N ALA A 980 29.51 4.66 -4.57
CA ALA A 980 29.60 3.22 -4.33
C ALA A 980 30.37 2.44 -5.43
N GLY A 981 31.00 3.14 -6.38
CA GLY A 981 31.86 2.58 -7.42
C GLY A 981 31.13 2.03 -8.65
N VAL A 982 29.80 2.17 -8.76
CA VAL A 982 29.02 1.64 -9.89
C VAL A 982 29.32 2.43 -11.16
N GLN A 983 29.72 1.73 -12.21
CA GLN A 983 30.16 2.32 -13.48
C GLN A 983 28.99 2.38 -14.47
N TYR A 984 28.40 3.56 -14.65
CA TYR A 984 27.25 3.77 -15.54
C TYR A 984 27.38 5.13 -16.27
N ARG A 985 26.55 5.37 -17.28
CA ARG A 985 26.43 6.68 -17.96
C ARG A 985 25.04 7.27 -17.72
N ALA A 986 24.98 8.52 -17.29
CA ALA A 986 23.73 9.27 -17.17
C ALA A 986 23.39 9.97 -18.49
N VAL A 987 22.15 9.80 -18.96
CA VAL A 987 21.57 10.52 -20.10
C VAL A 987 20.48 11.44 -19.56
N ILE A 988 20.76 12.74 -19.50
CA ILE A 988 19.85 13.74 -18.92
C ILE A 988 19.06 14.37 -20.06
N VAL A 989 17.76 14.07 -20.13
CA VAL A 989 16.84 14.63 -21.10
C VAL A 989 16.25 15.94 -20.58
N GLY A 990 16.27 16.98 -21.40
CA GLY A 990 15.71 18.30 -21.13
C GLY A 990 14.74 18.79 -22.19
N ASN A 991 14.26 20.02 -22.02
CA ASN A 991 13.47 20.74 -23.02
C ASN A 991 13.86 22.24 -22.99
N ARG A 992 13.42 23.01 -23.99
CA ARG A 992 13.68 24.46 -24.09
C ARG A 992 13.13 25.28 -22.90
N VAL A 993 11.92 24.95 -22.46
CA VAL A 993 11.11 25.74 -21.49
C VAL A 993 11.65 25.64 -20.05
N SER A 994 12.34 24.54 -19.70
CA SER A 994 12.84 24.29 -18.35
C SER A 994 14.34 24.01 -18.32
N HIS A 995 15.10 24.94 -17.73
CA HIS A 995 16.54 24.77 -17.49
C HIS A 995 16.88 23.70 -16.43
N SER A 996 15.87 23.06 -15.81
CA SER A 996 16.06 22.02 -14.77
C SER A 996 16.96 20.87 -15.23
N ALA A 997 16.86 20.40 -16.47
CA ALA A 997 17.77 19.35 -16.96
C ALA A 997 19.24 19.80 -17.06
N ARG A 998 19.50 21.10 -17.25
CA ARG A 998 20.87 21.68 -17.22
C ARG A 998 21.41 21.76 -15.79
N GLU A 999 20.53 21.99 -14.82
CA GLU A 999 20.84 21.93 -13.38
C GLU A 999 21.28 20.52 -12.97
N MET A 1000 20.50 19.49 -13.31
CA MET A 1000 20.85 18.08 -13.07
C MET A 1000 22.18 17.69 -13.73
N LEU A 1001 22.39 18.07 -14.99
CA LEU A 1001 23.65 17.85 -15.71
C LEU A 1001 24.85 18.41 -14.92
N ARG A 1002 24.79 19.68 -14.52
CA ARG A 1002 25.89 20.32 -13.78
C ARG A 1002 26.20 19.58 -12.49
N ARG A 1003 25.18 19.25 -11.69
CA ARG A 1003 25.32 18.60 -10.37
C ARG A 1003 25.90 17.19 -10.45
N LEU A 1004 25.62 16.45 -11.52
CA LEU A 1004 26.18 15.12 -11.75
C LEU A 1004 27.61 15.19 -12.28
N VAL A 1005 27.91 16.12 -13.21
CA VAL A 1005 29.27 16.36 -13.72
C VAL A 1005 30.21 16.84 -12.60
N SER A 1006 29.75 17.74 -11.72
CA SER A 1006 30.49 18.16 -10.52
C SER A 1006 30.75 17.03 -9.51
N ALA A 1007 30.06 15.90 -9.63
CA ALA A 1007 30.27 14.69 -8.83
C ALA A 1007 31.00 13.57 -9.60
N GLY A 1008 31.62 13.88 -10.75
CA GLY A 1008 32.40 12.92 -11.55
C GLY A 1008 31.59 11.98 -12.45
N VAL A 1009 30.27 12.05 -12.43
CA VAL A 1009 29.40 11.13 -13.19
C VAL A 1009 29.52 11.39 -14.69
N ALA A 1010 29.78 10.34 -15.47
CA ALA A 1010 29.81 10.41 -16.93
C ALA A 1010 28.42 10.72 -17.50
N CYS A 1011 28.22 11.95 -17.97
CA CYS A 1011 26.92 12.47 -18.40
C CYS A 1011 26.81 12.70 -19.92
N THR A 1012 25.58 12.74 -20.43
CA THR A 1012 25.24 13.17 -21.79
C THR A 1012 23.92 13.94 -21.74
N TYR A 1013 23.86 15.14 -22.32
CA TYR A 1013 22.64 15.96 -22.39
C TYR A 1013 21.92 15.74 -23.72
N VAL A 1014 20.59 15.67 -23.69
CA VAL A 1014 19.74 15.38 -24.84
C VAL A 1014 18.48 16.23 -24.77
N ASP A 1015 18.05 16.86 -25.88
CA ASP A 1015 16.73 17.49 -25.94
C ASP A 1015 15.63 16.45 -26.19
N ILE A 1016 14.44 16.65 -25.62
CA ILE A 1016 13.29 15.75 -25.73
C ILE A 1016 12.85 15.44 -27.16
N SER A 1017 13.18 16.30 -28.14
CA SER A 1017 13.00 16.03 -29.58
C SER A 1017 13.83 14.85 -30.10
N ALA A 1018 15.04 14.63 -29.56
CA ALA A 1018 15.95 13.54 -29.95
C ALA A 1018 15.73 12.22 -29.17
N LEU A 1019 14.75 12.20 -28.27
CA LEU A 1019 14.47 11.11 -27.33
C LEU A 1019 14.33 9.73 -28.00
N SER A 1020 13.62 9.63 -29.13
CA SER A 1020 13.39 8.35 -29.84
C SER A 1020 14.63 7.80 -30.54
N TYR A 1021 15.57 8.67 -30.92
CA TYR A 1021 16.88 8.25 -31.44
C TYR A 1021 17.73 7.65 -30.32
N VAL A 1022 17.82 8.36 -29.19
CA VAL A 1022 18.69 7.97 -28.07
C VAL A 1022 18.16 6.76 -27.29
N MET A 1023 16.83 6.59 -27.18
CA MET A 1023 16.20 5.49 -26.42
C MET A 1023 16.72 4.10 -26.82
N LYS A 1024 17.14 3.91 -28.08
CA LYS A 1024 17.76 2.68 -28.60
C LYS A 1024 19.02 2.24 -27.84
N SER A 1025 19.70 3.16 -27.17
CA SER A 1025 20.92 2.91 -26.37
C SER A 1025 20.68 2.79 -24.87
N ILE A 1026 19.45 3.04 -24.39
CA ILE A 1026 19.13 3.15 -22.96
C ILE A 1026 18.76 1.79 -22.40
N ASN A 1027 19.34 1.45 -21.24
CA ASN A 1027 19.04 0.19 -20.55
C ASN A 1027 17.91 0.36 -19.52
N LYS A 1028 17.83 1.52 -18.86
CA LYS A 1028 16.86 1.81 -17.79
C LYS A 1028 16.50 3.30 -17.79
N VAL A 1029 15.24 3.61 -17.49
CA VAL A 1029 14.75 4.99 -17.30
C VAL A 1029 14.45 5.21 -15.82
N LEU A 1030 15.04 6.24 -15.20
CA LEU A 1030 14.79 6.66 -13.83
C LEU A 1030 14.10 8.03 -13.78
N LEU A 1031 12.90 8.10 -13.23
CA LEU A 1031 12.08 9.31 -13.16
C LEU A 1031 11.73 9.65 -11.71
N GLY A 1032 11.75 10.94 -11.36
CA GLY A 1032 11.24 11.40 -10.06
C GLY A 1032 9.75 11.76 -10.15
N ALA A 1033 8.99 11.46 -9.10
CA ALA A 1033 7.60 11.92 -8.98
C ALA A 1033 7.47 13.22 -8.16
N ASN A 1034 6.56 14.10 -8.57
CA ASN A 1034 5.99 15.14 -7.73
C ASN A 1034 4.89 14.59 -6.82
N ALA A 1035 4.09 13.64 -7.33
CA ALA A 1035 3.13 12.86 -6.55
C ALA A 1035 2.84 11.50 -7.22
N LEU A 1036 2.48 10.49 -6.43
CA LEU A 1036 1.80 9.29 -6.93
C LEU A 1036 0.31 9.38 -6.57
N LEU A 1037 -0.56 9.30 -7.57
CA LEU A 1037 -2.00 9.43 -7.38
C LEU A 1037 -2.64 8.10 -6.99
N VAL A 1038 -3.81 8.13 -6.34
CA VAL A 1038 -4.50 6.91 -5.87
C VAL A 1038 -4.91 5.96 -7.00
N ASN A 1039 -5.02 6.45 -8.24
CA ASN A 1039 -5.22 5.60 -9.43
C ASN A 1039 -3.90 5.02 -10.00
N GLY A 1040 -2.79 5.15 -9.28
CA GLY A 1040 -1.45 4.72 -9.69
C GLY A 1040 -0.78 5.62 -10.74
N SER A 1041 -1.42 6.70 -11.19
CA SER A 1041 -0.80 7.61 -12.16
C SER A 1041 0.28 8.47 -11.49
N VAL A 1042 1.39 8.67 -12.18
CA VAL A 1042 2.53 9.46 -11.69
C VAL A 1042 2.36 10.90 -12.15
N LEU A 1043 2.30 11.84 -11.21
CA LEU A 1043 2.39 13.26 -11.49
C LEU A 1043 3.88 13.63 -11.58
N GLY A 1044 4.37 13.87 -12.79
CA GLY A 1044 5.75 14.27 -13.09
C GLY A 1044 5.82 15.71 -13.65
N ALA A 1045 6.99 16.16 -14.07
CA ALA A 1045 7.12 17.41 -14.83
C ALA A 1045 6.58 17.22 -16.27
N VAL A 1046 6.12 18.27 -16.94
CA VAL A 1046 5.73 18.16 -18.37
C VAL A 1046 6.90 17.62 -19.20
N GLY A 1047 6.63 16.55 -19.96
CA GLY A 1047 7.58 15.70 -20.69
C GLY A 1047 7.84 14.34 -20.03
N THR A 1048 7.52 14.14 -18.74
CA THR A 1048 7.62 12.82 -18.07
C THR A 1048 6.74 11.76 -18.76
N LEU A 1049 5.54 12.13 -19.22
CA LEU A 1049 4.66 11.23 -19.96
C LEU A 1049 5.30 10.83 -21.31
N GLN A 1050 5.86 11.79 -22.03
CA GLN A 1050 6.51 11.56 -23.32
C GLN A 1050 7.73 10.62 -23.18
N VAL A 1051 8.54 10.81 -22.13
CA VAL A 1051 9.65 9.90 -21.81
C VAL A 1051 9.17 8.47 -21.53
N ALA A 1052 8.12 8.31 -20.72
CA ALA A 1052 7.55 6.99 -20.44
C ALA A 1052 6.91 6.32 -21.68
N LEU A 1053 6.25 7.10 -22.55
CA LEU A 1053 5.68 6.63 -23.81
C LEU A 1053 6.73 6.03 -24.75
N VAL A 1054 7.83 6.75 -25.06
CA VAL A 1054 8.83 6.19 -25.98
C VAL A 1054 9.70 5.12 -25.31
N ALA A 1055 9.92 5.17 -24.00
CA ALA A 1055 10.54 4.06 -23.28
C ALA A 1055 9.73 2.77 -23.42
N ARG A 1056 8.40 2.85 -23.24
CA ARG A 1056 7.47 1.73 -23.43
C ARG A 1056 7.48 1.20 -24.88
N ALA A 1057 7.52 2.09 -25.88
CA ALA A 1057 7.62 1.71 -27.29
C ALA A 1057 8.93 0.99 -27.64
N HIS A 1058 10.02 1.28 -26.93
CA HIS A 1058 11.32 0.60 -27.07
C HIS A 1058 11.52 -0.58 -26.08
N ASN A 1059 10.50 -0.96 -25.31
CA ASN A 1059 10.56 -1.96 -24.23
C ASN A 1059 11.61 -1.68 -23.12
N VAL A 1060 11.99 -0.42 -22.94
CA VAL A 1060 12.92 0.01 -21.89
C VAL A 1060 12.16 0.15 -20.56
N PRO A 1061 12.64 -0.44 -19.44
CA PRO A 1061 11.94 -0.37 -18.16
C PRO A 1061 12.00 1.05 -17.56
N VAL A 1062 10.85 1.49 -17.05
CA VAL A 1062 10.64 2.80 -16.41
C VAL A 1062 10.45 2.62 -14.92
N LEU A 1063 11.42 3.07 -14.13
CA LEU A 1063 11.37 3.06 -12.67
C LEU A 1063 11.13 4.48 -12.16
N VAL A 1064 10.11 4.65 -11.32
CA VAL A 1064 9.74 5.95 -10.74
C VAL A 1064 10.12 5.98 -9.26
N ALA A 1065 11.06 6.83 -8.88
CA ALA A 1065 11.43 7.04 -7.48
C ALA A 1065 10.40 7.98 -6.82
N CYS A 1066 9.72 7.50 -5.76
CA CYS A 1066 8.71 8.26 -5.04
C CYS A 1066 8.60 7.82 -3.58
N GLU A 1067 8.98 8.72 -2.68
CA GLU A 1067 8.76 8.66 -1.23
C GLU A 1067 7.26 8.61 -0.93
N THR A 1068 6.84 7.81 0.04
CA THR A 1068 5.41 7.59 0.29
C THR A 1068 4.67 8.82 0.83
N HIS A 1069 5.37 9.82 1.40
CA HIS A 1069 4.76 11.10 1.81
C HIS A 1069 4.22 11.94 0.63
N LYS A 1070 4.65 11.67 -0.61
CA LYS A 1070 4.15 12.32 -1.83
C LYS A 1070 2.89 11.67 -2.41
N PHE A 1071 2.40 10.57 -1.84
CA PHE A 1071 1.22 9.88 -2.37
C PHE A 1071 -0.04 10.73 -2.13
N SER A 1072 -1.02 10.70 -3.04
CA SER A 1072 -2.20 11.55 -2.98
C SER A 1072 -3.51 10.80 -3.21
N ASP A 1073 -4.49 11.04 -2.34
CA ASP A 1073 -5.85 10.48 -2.40
C ASP A 1073 -6.64 10.92 -3.66
N ARG A 1074 -6.05 11.82 -4.45
CA ARG A 1074 -6.67 12.40 -5.65
C ARG A 1074 -6.59 11.43 -6.83
N VAL A 1075 -7.71 11.31 -7.55
CA VAL A 1075 -7.75 10.72 -8.89
C VAL A 1075 -7.60 11.83 -9.92
N GLN A 1076 -6.74 11.62 -10.91
CA GLN A 1076 -6.60 12.49 -12.08
C GLN A 1076 -6.12 11.66 -13.28
N THR A 1077 -6.64 11.95 -14.46
CA THR A 1077 -6.46 11.16 -15.69
C THR A 1077 -5.62 11.85 -16.76
N ASP A 1078 -5.43 13.15 -16.62
CA ASP A 1078 -4.96 14.07 -17.65
C ASP A 1078 -4.36 15.33 -17.02
N ALA A 1079 -3.59 16.10 -17.79
CA ALA A 1079 -2.93 17.30 -17.29
C ALA A 1079 -3.86 18.55 -17.17
N PHE A 1080 -5.14 18.45 -17.52
CA PHE A 1080 -6.04 19.60 -17.67
C PHE A 1080 -7.10 19.73 -16.56
N VAL A 1081 -7.50 18.63 -15.91
CA VAL A 1081 -8.44 18.67 -14.77
C VAL A 1081 -7.87 19.47 -13.58
N TYR A 1082 -6.57 19.38 -13.34
CA TYR A 1082 -5.87 20.18 -12.32
C TYR A 1082 -4.38 20.30 -12.65
N ASN A 1083 -3.84 21.51 -12.67
CA ASN A 1083 -2.41 21.74 -12.86
C ASN A 1083 -1.96 23.03 -12.19
N GLU A 1084 -0.64 23.20 -12.05
CA GLU A 1084 -0.03 24.49 -11.77
C GLU A 1084 0.28 25.14 -13.13
N ILE A 1085 -0.40 26.24 -13.47
CA ILE A 1085 -0.07 27.00 -14.69
C ILE A 1085 1.32 27.64 -14.53
N GLY A 1086 2.20 27.45 -15.51
CA GLY A 1086 3.52 28.11 -15.60
C GLY A 1086 3.42 29.53 -16.16
N ASP A 1087 4.54 30.26 -16.21
CA ASP A 1087 4.57 31.56 -16.89
C ASP A 1087 4.36 31.36 -18.40
N ALA A 1088 3.37 32.04 -18.97
CA ALA A 1088 3.08 32.00 -20.40
C ALA A 1088 4.27 32.49 -21.25
N ASP A 1089 5.03 33.47 -20.75
CA ASP A 1089 6.17 34.05 -21.49
C ASP A 1089 7.42 33.16 -21.47
N ALA A 1090 7.40 32.06 -20.71
CA ALA A 1090 8.43 31.02 -20.79
C ALA A 1090 8.24 30.05 -21.98
N LEU A 1091 7.10 30.11 -22.69
CA LEU A 1091 6.88 29.37 -23.93
C LEU A 1091 7.45 30.09 -25.16
N ILE A 1092 7.52 31.41 -25.11
CA ILE A 1092 8.08 32.27 -26.17
C ILE A 1092 9.57 31.95 -26.30
N ASP A 1093 10.03 31.68 -27.54
CA ASP A 1093 11.47 31.68 -27.77
C ASP A 1093 11.98 33.12 -27.73
N LYS A 1094 12.91 33.40 -26.82
CA LYS A 1094 13.53 34.72 -26.65
C LYS A 1094 14.83 34.87 -27.45
N SER A 1095 15.32 33.79 -28.07
CA SER A 1095 16.51 33.80 -28.92
C SER A 1095 16.18 34.03 -30.41
N ASP A 1096 14.92 33.89 -30.79
CA ASP A 1096 14.42 34.17 -32.13
C ASP A 1096 13.65 35.51 -32.14
N GLU A 1097 14.19 36.52 -32.82
CA GLU A 1097 13.52 37.82 -32.96
C GLU A 1097 12.20 37.74 -33.76
N ASN A 1098 12.02 36.71 -34.58
CA ASN A 1098 10.82 36.45 -35.39
C ASN A 1098 9.86 35.44 -34.72
N SER A 1099 10.11 35.08 -33.46
CA SER A 1099 9.33 34.13 -32.67
C SER A 1099 7.82 34.39 -32.80
N PRO A 1100 7.01 33.43 -33.32
CA PRO A 1100 5.60 33.67 -33.67
C PRO A 1100 4.68 33.91 -32.47
N LEU A 1101 5.22 33.84 -31.25
CA LEU A 1101 4.52 34.12 -29.99
C LEU A 1101 4.97 35.44 -29.33
N LYS A 1102 5.91 36.20 -29.92
CA LYS A 1102 6.50 37.44 -29.37
C LYS A 1102 5.43 38.41 -28.85
N ASP A 1103 4.44 38.69 -29.69
CA ASP A 1103 3.33 39.61 -29.38
C ASP A 1103 2.01 38.89 -29.12
N TRP A 1104 2.02 37.66 -28.54
CA TRP A 1104 0.83 36.82 -28.41
C TRP A 1104 -0.39 37.52 -27.77
N ARG A 1105 -0.14 38.41 -26.78
CA ARG A 1105 -1.17 39.20 -26.08
C ARG A 1105 -1.92 40.20 -26.97
N SER A 1106 -1.38 40.55 -28.15
CA SER A 1106 -2.02 41.45 -29.10
C SER A 1106 -3.16 40.77 -29.89
N ASN A 1107 -3.11 39.44 -30.04
CA ASN A 1107 -4.08 38.68 -30.80
C ASN A 1107 -5.25 38.23 -29.90
N PRO A 1108 -6.48 38.77 -30.06
CA PRO A 1108 -7.63 38.48 -29.18
C PRO A 1108 -8.12 37.03 -29.23
N ASN A 1109 -7.59 36.21 -30.13
CA ASN A 1109 -7.97 34.80 -30.32
C ASN A 1109 -6.89 33.82 -29.80
N LEU A 1110 -5.82 34.30 -29.16
CA LEU A 1110 -4.68 33.49 -28.75
C LEU A 1110 -4.42 33.60 -27.24
N ASN A 1111 -4.60 32.49 -26.51
CA ASN A 1111 -4.25 32.37 -25.10
C ASN A 1111 -3.24 31.22 -24.93
N LEU A 1112 -2.12 31.49 -24.23
CA LEU A 1112 -1.07 30.50 -24.00
C LEU A 1112 -1.31 29.73 -22.68
N LEU A 1113 -1.27 28.40 -22.76
CA LEU A 1113 -1.42 27.50 -21.62
C LEU A 1113 -0.10 26.77 -21.34
N ASN A 1114 0.70 27.31 -20.42
CA ASN A 1114 1.88 26.62 -19.91
C ASN A 1114 1.47 25.72 -18.73
N LEU A 1115 1.69 24.41 -18.81
CA LEU A 1115 1.40 23.45 -17.75
C LEU A 1115 2.71 23.04 -17.04
N THR A 1116 2.69 22.93 -15.71
CA THR A 1116 3.91 22.54 -14.96
C THR A 1116 4.09 21.01 -14.87
N TYR A 1117 2.99 20.25 -14.81
CA TYR A 1117 3.03 18.79 -14.56
C TYR A 1117 2.33 17.94 -15.63
N ASP A 1118 2.89 16.75 -15.89
CA ASP A 1118 2.25 15.67 -16.66
C ASP A 1118 1.59 14.65 -15.74
N VAL A 1119 0.50 14.05 -16.19
CA VAL A 1119 -0.06 12.82 -15.60
C VAL A 1119 0.34 11.63 -16.45
N THR A 1120 1.25 10.80 -15.93
CA THR A 1120 1.74 9.58 -16.59
C THR A 1120 0.92 8.37 -16.13
N PRO A 1121 0.18 7.67 -17.00
CA PRO A 1121 -0.60 6.50 -16.62
C PRO A 1121 0.25 5.37 -16.04
N ALA A 1122 -0.32 4.64 -15.09
CA ALA A 1122 0.30 3.47 -14.45
C ALA A 1122 0.81 2.41 -15.45
N SER A 1123 0.16 2.26 -16.61
CA SER A 1123 0.51 1.28 -17.66
C SER A 1123 1.80 1.60 -18.43
N LEU A 1124 2.40 2.77 -18.23
CA LEU A 1124 3.68 3.18 -18.83
C LEU A 1124 4.86 3.09 -17.85
N VAL A 1125 4.60 2.75 -16.58
CA VAL A 1125 5.60 2.69 -15.51
C VAL A 1125 5.78 1.23 -15.11
N THR A 1126 7.02 0.74 -15.15
CA THR A 1126 7.35 -0.65 -14.81
C THR A 1126 7.26 -0.91 -13.31
N ALA A 1127 7.75 0.02 -12.49
CA ALA A 1127 7.57 0.01 -11.03
C ALA A 1127 7.78 1.40 -10.42
N VAL A 1128 7.18 1.62 -9.26
CA VAL A 1128 7.52 2.70 -8.33
C VAL A 1128 8.49 2.16 -7.29
N VAL A 1129 9.57 2.87 -6.99
CA VAL A 1129 10.49 2.53 -5.90
C VAL A 1129 10.21 3.47 -4.74
N THR A 1130 9.79 2.90 -3.61
CA THR A 1130 9.53 3.59 -2.35
C THR A 1130 10.44 3.04 -1.26
N GLU A 1131 10.48 3.73 -0.12
CA GLU A 1131 11.18 3.32 1.09
C GLU A 1131 10.62 2.03 1.72
N LEU A 1132 9.42 1.61 1.32
CA LEU A 1132 8.80 0.35 1.76
C LEU A 1132 9.24 -0.83 0.88
N ALA A 1133 9.19 -0.66 -0.44
CA ALA A 1133 9.52 -1.68 -1.43
C ALA A 1133 9.57 -1.10 -2.86
N ILE A 1134 10.02 -1.94 -3.80
CA ILE A 1134 9.70 -1.77 -5.23
C ILE A 1134 8.28 -2.31 -5.44
N LEU A 1135 7.36 -1.43 -5.83
CA LEU A 1135 5.92 -1.69 -5.91
C LEU A 1135 5.38 -1.41 -7.32
N PRO A 1136 4.32 -2.10 -7.79
CA PRO A 1136 3.57 -1.65 -8.96
C PRO A 1136 2.82 -0.35 -8.63
N CYS A 1137 2.61 0.50 -9.63
CA CYS A 1137 1.81 1.73 -9.51
C CYS A 1137 0.42 1.51 -8.87
N THR A 1138 -0.19 0.35 -9.13
CA THR A 1138 -1.50 -0.05 -8.59
C THR A 1138 -1.52 -0.24 -7.07
N SER A 1139 -0.37 -0.27 -6.39
CA SER A 1139 -0.28 -0.31 -4.91
C SER A 1139 -0.53 1.04 -4.23
N ALA A 1140 -0.68 2.15 -4.97
CA ALA A 1140 -0.90 3.48 -4.39
C ALA A 1140 -2.04 3.56 -3.35
N PRO A 1141 -3.23 2.95 -3.57
CA PRO A 1141 -4.30 2.92 -2.56
C PRO A 1141 -3.92 2.16 -1.28
N VAL A 1142 -3.06 1.14 -1.39
CA VAL A 1142 -2.67 0.29 -0.25
C VAL A 1142 -1.75 1.08 0.68
N VAL A 1143 -0.73 1.73 0.11
CA VAL A 1143 0.20 2.59 0.86
C VAL A 1143 -0.53 3.78 1.50
N LEU A 1144 -1.48 4.41 0.79
CA LEU A 1144 -2.30 5.48 1.35
C LEU A 1144 -3.17 5.02 2.54
N ARG A 1145 -3.73 3.80 2.48
CA ARG A 1145 -4.48 3.22 3.61
C ARG A 1145 -3.59 2.98 4.82
N PHE A 1146 -2.37 2.44 4.64
CA PHE A 1146 -1.41 2.28 5.74
C PHE A 1146 -1.13 3.62 6.44
N LYS A 1147 -0.83 4.69 5.70
CA LYS A 1147 -0.64 6.03 6.29
C LYS A 1147 -1.90 6.61 6.94
N THR A 1148 -3.08 6.33 6.38
CA THR A 1148 -4.35 6.77 7.00
C THR A 1148 -4.55 6.11 8.37
N SER A 1149 -4.18 4.83 8.52
CA SER A 1149 -4.19 4.15 9.83
C SER A 1149 -3.10 4.63 10.79
N GLU A 1150 -1.92 5.08 10.30
CA GLU A 1150 -0.91 5.75 11.15
C GLU A 1150 -1.44 7.08 11.73
N TYR A 1151 -2.31 7.77 10.99
CA TYR A 1151 -2.95 9.03 11.42
C TYR A 1151 -4.35 8.83 12.03
N GLY A 1152 -4.74 7.60 12.39
CA GLY A 1152 -5.95 7.31 13.16
C GLY A 1152 -7.27 7.84 12.58
N MET A 1153 -7.42 7.88 11.25
CA MET A 1153 -8.62 8.36 10.52
C MET A 1153 -9.42 7.22 9.87
#